data_AF-X5ZN05-F1
#
_entry.id   AF-X5ZN05-F1
#
_cell.length_a   1.000
_cell.length_b   1.000
_cell.length_c   1.000
_cell.angle_alpha   90.00
_cell.angle_beta   90.00
_cell.angle_gamma   90.00
#
_symmetry.space_group_name_H-M   'P 1'
#
loop_
_entity.id
_entity.type
_entity.pdbx_description
1 polymer ?
#
loop_
_entity_poly.entity_id
_entity_poly.type
_entity_poly.pdbx_seq_one_letter_code
_entity_poly.pdbx_strand_id
1 'polypeptide(L)'
;MISAHRLTEKPPLYLIGSFDRRVTVLAQQTRALNLAWAMIETEIVPTRTTTTSRVAVVGAGFAGLTFAAALLRKGSVAAIDVFEQRDSLLPLQQGSDTRWLHPHIYDWPKEGSEAAAAMLPILNWTAARSSDVVVQVLGEWAKIAADREHLRVFCNARHLQITGSSTDSRKARIEWVGEERHATDGRILGEGAAQGMSETYDAVVLSVGFGLEAGEPSYWRNETLGQPNLEEARRTYLLSGQGDGAMIDLLRIRISQFRQDRILDELFVGRGLLLERLRDLRNEFLQDETGLFDKFERLVCSGAEFEKDMAAVVDELSHRLRRDTDVVLQLKVRNVADLLEPNNSGMSFQNALLVYLLYRCGGFSPTTESERAISARFGIPRNQVVRRHGVKPLAQIGKSLPPEVHDKIAQRRKTDPDSYGLQQARSHWPGGYFGFEGTLTNANQTTDDARRQWRKEYLPGPTALLATTISGSIAGAISRMRPNAEHFRVTLHRTLSLNGDDLLQQACDYVGKGLLDASATAGRTIVASALTIGAAYQTRKIVRTPRGIARQNIQIGMEQLQLGSVARKMREDVSFVFAMPVIQPDNKHFAPSPVAAVLYFDSRDADFWLKDTELAELALIVESAVRAIDAADGSALGRVRNFAPGRVCNAVVSAAKSDTGTNALEIVSNVKPPSTTDEFVLNYDHSDLAPVSTKSTTQSARNLVDAP
;
A
#
# COMPACT_ATOMS: atom_id res chain seq x y z
N MET A 1 -4.03 21.49 -2.54
CA MET A 1 -3.74 20.35 -1.63
C MET A 1 -3.36 20.81 -0.24
N ILE A 2 -2.29 21.61 -0.07
CA ILE A 2 -1.83 22.00 1.27
C ILE A 2 -2.89 22.67 2.15
N SER A 3 -3.82 23.40 1.51
CA SER A 3 -4.99 24.01 2.16
C SER A 3 -5.88 23.01 2.90
N ALA A 4 -6.01 21.77 2.41
CA ALA A 4 -6.81 20.72 3.05
C ALA A 4 -6.18 20.22 4.36
N HIS A 5 -4.87 20.37 4.51
CA HIS A 5 -4.14 20.02 5.74
C HIS A 5 -4.05 21.20 6.71
N ARG A 6 -4.12 22.44 6.23
CA ARG A 6 -3.90 23.64 7.05
C ARG A 6 -5.12 23.95 7.92
N LEU A 7 -4.94 23.93 9.25
CA LEU A 7 -5.98 24.30 10.22
C LEU A 7 -6.02 25.82 10.43
N THR A 8 -4.86 26.43 10.67
CA THR A 8 -4.69 27.87 10.92
C THR A 8 -3.40 28.38 10.27
N GLU A 9 -3.35 29.67 9.95
CA GLU A 9 -2.13 30.32 9.42
C GLU A 9 -1.26 30.92 10.52
N LYS A 10 -1.87 31.37 11.61
CA LYS A 10 -1.21 32.02 12.75
C LYS A 10 -1.78 31.42 14.05
N PRO A 11 -1.11 30.43 14.66
CA PRO A 11 0.14 29.78 14.22
C PRO A 11 -0.04 28.87 12.96
N PRO A 12 1.04 28.51 12.25
CA PRO A 12 1.01 27.65 11.07
C PRO A 12 0.79 26.17 11.44
N LEU A 13 -0.48 25.80 11.60
CA LEU A 13 -0.88 24.45 12.04
C LEU A 13 -1.40 23.62 10.86
N TYR A 14 -0.92 22.38 10.79
CA TYR A 14 -1.32 21.39 9.81
C TYR A 14 -1.82 20.13 10.51
N LEU A 15 -2.74 19.40 9.88
CA LEU A 15 -3.34 18.18 10.40
C LEU A 15 -3.11 17.03 9.42
N ILE A 16 -2.97 15.81 9.93
CA ILE A 16 -3.03 14.59 9.14
C ILE A 16 -4.16 13.70 9.63
N GLY A 17 -5.21 13.53 8.82
CA GLY A 17 -6.17 12.43 8.93
C GLY A 17 -7.26 12.53 10.00
N SER A 18 -7.14 13.36 11.05
CA SER A 18 -8.00 13.23 12.24
C SER A 18 -9.50 13.48 12.01
N PHE A 19 -9.91 14.16 10.94
CA PHE A 19 -11.33 14.38 10.62
C PHE A 19 -11.87 13.44 9.54
N ASP A 20 -11.03 12.58 8.97
CA ASP A 20 -11.43 11.70 7.88
C ASP A 20 -12.23 10.48 8.34
N ARG A 21 -13.15 10.04 7.49
CA ARG A 21 -13.97 8.84 7.73
C ARG A 21 -13.17 7.54 7.55
N ARG A 22 -12.21 7.52 6.61
CA ARG A 22 -11.37 6.34 6.32
C ARG A 22 -10.08 6.37 7.14
N VAL A 23 -9.99 5.48 8.12
CA VAL A 23 -9.00 5.53 9.21
C VAL A 23 -7.88 4.49 9.13
N THR A 24 -7.70 3.83 7.98
CA THR A 24 -6.68 2.78 7.82
C THR A 24 -5.25 3.33 7.93
N VAL A 25 -4.30 2.46 8.31
CA VAL A 25 -2.87 2.81 8.42
C VAL A 25 -2.33 3.34 7.09
N LEU A 26 -2.60 2.64 5.98
CA LEU A 26 -2.20 3.07 4.64
C LEU A 26 -2.73 4.48 4.33
N ALA A 27 -4.01 4.75 4.59
CA ALA A 27 -4.61 6.05 4.32
C ALA A 27 -3.93 7.19 5.11
N GLN A 28 -3.55 6.93 6.36
CA GLN A 28 -2.80 7.90 7.19
C GLN A 28 -1.40 8.18 6.62
N GLN A 29 -0.68 7.14 6.19
CA GLN A 29 0.65 7.30 5.60
C GLN A 29 0.59 8.01 4.24
N THR A 30 -0.40 7.69 3.40
CA THR A 30 -0.61 8.39 2.11
C THR A 30 -0.87 9.89 2.33
N ARG A 31 -1.72 10.26 3.30
CA ARG A 31 -1.96 11.68 3.65
C ARG A 31 -0.69 12.36 4.18
N ALA A 32 0.11 11.67 4.97
CA ALA A 32 1.39 12.18 5.45
C ALA A 32 2.37 12.46 4.31
N LEU A 33 2.50 11.53 3.35
CA LEU A 33 3.32 11.71 2.15
C LEU A 33 2.80 12.86 1.27
N ASN A 34 1.48 12.98 1.09
CA ASN A 34 0.87 14.10 0.38
C ASN A 34 1.24 15.45 1.00
N LEU A 35 1.15 15.56 2.33
CA LEU A 35 1.52 16.79 3.04
C LEU A 35 3.02 17.10 2.89
N ALA A 36 3.89 16.10 3.06
CA ALA A 36 5.33 16.28 2.88
C ALA A 36 5.67 16.75 1.46
N TRP A 37 5.10 16.11 0.44
CA TRP A 37 5.23 16.52 -0.96
C TRP A 37 4.82 17.99 -1.15
N ALA A 38 3.63 18.36 -0.68
CA ALA A 38 3.14 19.73 -0.83
C ALA A 38 4.01 20.76 -0.11
N MET A 39 4.50 20.46 1.10
CA MET A 39 5.34 21.38 1.87
C MET A 39 6.71 21.60 1.23
N ILE A 40 7.28 20.57 0.60
CA ILE A 40 8.57 20.68 -0.10
C ILE A 40 8.40 21.45 -1.41
N GLU A 41 7.41 21.10 -2.23
CA GLU A 41 7.18 21.78 -3.52
C GLU A 41 6.73 23.24 -3.37
N THR A 42 6.17 23.61 -2.21
CA THR A 42 5.81 25.01 -1.89
C THR A 42 6.88 25.73 -1.06
N GLU A 43 8.04 25.10 -0.85
CA GLU A 43 9.17 25.64 -0.09
C GLU A 43 8.87 26.06 1.37
N ILE A 44 7.73 25.60 1.93
CA ILE A 44 7.45 25.74 3.36
C ILE A 44 8.47 24.96 4.18
N VAL A 45 8.89 23.81 3.67
CA VAL A 45 10.03 23.05 4.21
C VAL A 45 11.17 23.10 3.20
N PRO A 46 12.28 23.81 3.49
CA PRO A 46 13.37 23.95 2.56
C PRO A 46 14.25 22.70 2.47
N THR A 47 14.83 22.49 1.29
CA THR A 47 15.77 21.38 0.99
C THR A 47 17.17 21.85 0.61
N ARG A 48 17.38 23.15 0.38
CA ARG A 48 18.67 23.72 -0.06
C ARG A 48 19.03 25.08 0.56
N THR A 49 18.13 25.69 1.33
CA THR A 49 18.30 27.09 1.77
C THR A 49 19.22 27.21 2.99
N THR A 50 19.91 28.33 3.12
CA THR A 50 20.73 28.66 4.30
C THR A 50 19.93 29.14 5.50
N THR A 51 18.63 29.44 5.33
CA THR A 51 17.77 29.86 6.45
C THR A 51 17.46 28.67 7.34
N THR A 52 17.79 28.79 8.62
CA THR A 52 17.43 27.81 9.64
C THR A 52 15.91 27.71 9.73
N SER A 53 15.35 26.53 9.40
CA SER A 53 13.93 26.24 9.57
C SER A 53 13.74 25.12 10.58
N ARG A 54 12.60 25.11 11.29
CA ARG A 54 12.27 24.07 12.26
C ARG A 54 10.82 23.63 12.13
N VAL A 55 10.61 22.31 12.11
CA VAL A 55 9.31 21.66 11.94
C VAL A 55 9.04 20.77 13.16
N ALA A 56 7.86 20.95 13.77
CA ALA A 56 7.38 20.07 14.84
C ALA A 56 6.39 19.05 14.28
N VAL A 57 6.53 17.79 14.70
CA VAL A 57 5.61 16.70 14.38
C VAL A 57 5.03 16.16 15.69
N VAL A 58 3.75 16.43 15.94
CA VAL A 58 3.06 16.06 17.18
C VAL A 58 2.31 14.75 16.99
N GLY A 59 2.90 13.65 17.46
CA GLY A 59 2.41 12.28 17.43
C GLY A 59 3.34 11.37 16.63
N ALA A 60 3.99 10.40 17.28
CA ALA A 60 4.91 9.45 16.62
C ALA A 60 4.21 8.14 16.22
N GLY A 61 2.98 8.26 15.71
CA GLY A 61 2.27 7.18 15.04
C GLY A 61 2.69 7.03 13.56
N PHE A 62 1.99 6.18 12.80
CA PHE A 62 2.29 5.92 11.39
C PHE A 62 2.34 7.21 10.55
N ALA A 63 1.37 8.10 10.73
CA ALA A 63 1.34 9.39 10.02
C ALA A 63 2.56 10.27 10.32
N GLY A 64 2.89 10.46 11.59
CA GLY A 64 3.97 11.37 12.00
C GLY A 64 5.34 10.87 11.59
N LEU A 65 5.62 9.58 11.81
CA LEU A 65 6.87 8.97 11.37
C LEU A 65 7.00 8.97 9.86
N THR A 66 5.93 8.67 9.11
CA THR A 66 5.97 8.75 7.64
C THR A 66 6.22 10.17 7.15
N PHE A 67 5.58 11.18 7.74
CA PHE A 67 5.81 12.58 7.38
C PHE A 67 7.28 12.99 7.66
N ALA A 68 7.81 12.71 8.85
CA ALA A 68 9.19 13.01 9.19
C ALA A 68 10.18 12.27 8.28
N ALA A 69 9.96 10.97 8.04
CA ALA A 69 10.78 10.17 7.14
C ALA A 69 10.77 10.72 5.71
N ALA A 70 9.64 11.23 5.25
CA ALA A 70 9.54 11.89 3.95
C ALA A 70 10.40 13.14 3.86
N LEU A 71 10.38 14.01 4.87
CA LEU A 71 11.25 15.19 4.89
C LEU A 71 12.73 14.80 4.89
N LEU A 72 13.12 13.82 5.71
CA LEU A 72 14.50 13.33 5.80
C LEU A 72 14.97 12.72 4.47
N ARG A 73 14.13 11.89 3.84
CA ARG A 73 14.43 11.29 2.52
C ARG A 73 14.56 12.31 1.42
N LYS A 74 13.89 13.46 1.56
CA LYS A 74 13.94 14.56 0.60
C LYS A 74 15.09 15.54 0.87
N GLY A 75 15.97 15.24 1.83
CA GLY A 75 17.12 16.10 2.15
C GLY A 75 16.69 17.44 2.75
N SER A 76 15.58 17.47 3.50
CA SER A 76 15.17 18.67 4.23
C SER A 76 16.31 19.14 5.13
N VAL A 77 16.63 20.43 5.05
CA VAL A 77 17.62 21.08 5.92
C VAL A 77 16.98 21.63 7.20
N ALA A 78 15.66 21.54 7.34
CA ALA A 78 14.96 21.92 8.55
C ALA A 78 15.29 20.97 9.72
N ALA A 79 15.40 21.52 10.92
CA ALA A 79 15.40 20.75 12.15
C ALA A 79 14.02 20.16 12.41
N ILE A 80 13.94 18.86 12.68
CA ILE A 80 12.70 18.11 12.84
C ILE A 80 12.64 17.59 14.28
N ASP A 81 11.62 18.03 15.02
CA ASP A 81 11.33 17.50 16.35
C ASP A 81 10.04 16.68 16.30
N VAL A 82 10.13 15.40 16.68
CA VAL A 82 8.98 14.49 16.76
C VAL A 82 8.60 14.29 18.23
N PHE A 83 7.34 14.53 18.57
CA PHE A 83 6.82 14.41 19.93
C PHE A 83 5.84 13.25 20.05
N GLU A 84 6.02 12.39 21.04
CA GLU A 84 5.08 11.32 21.40
C GLU A 84 4.74 11.40 22.88
N GLN A 85 3.43 11.39 23.16
CA GLN A 85 2.93 11.48 24.53
C GLN A 85 3.29 10.24 25.36
N ARG A 86 3.42 9.09 24.72
CA ARG A 86 3.74 7.81 25.35
C ARG A 86 5.24 7.52 25.31
N ASP A 87 5.62 6.45 25.99
CA ASP A 87 7.02 6.07 26.21
C ASP A 87 7.74 5.52 24.97
N SER A 88 6.97 5.17 23.92
CA SER A 88 7.49 4.52 22.72
C SER A 88 6.84 5.04 21.44
N LEU A 89 7.53 4.82 20.31
CA LEU A 89 7.01 5.07 18.97
C LEU A 89 5.93 4.04 18.59
N LEU A 90 4.97 4.43 17.75
CA LEU A 90 3.82 3.59 17.35
C LEU A 90 3.10 2.88 18.53
N PRO A 91 2.84 3.57 19.65
CA PRO A 91 2.53 2.92 20.93
C PRO A 91 1.15 2.26 20.99
N LEU A 92 0.24 2.59 20.07
CA LEU A 92 -1.09 1.97 20.00
C LEU A 92 -1.00 0.55 19.45
N GLN A 93 -0.25 0.38 18.36
CA GLN A 93 -0.14 -0.89 17.63
C GLN A 93 0.95 -1.81 18.18
N GLN A 94 1.90 -1.25 18.92
CA GLN A 94 2.98 -2.01 19.53
C GLN A 94 2.44 -3.07 20.50
N GLY A 95 2.85 -4.32 20.28
CA GLY A 95 2.40 -5.48 21.07
C GLY A 95 0.96 -5.92 20.83
N SER A 96 0.27 -5.40 19.82
CA SER A 96 -1.07 -5.85 19.42
C SER A 96 -0.99 -7.04 18.47
N ASP A 97 -1.07 -8.26 19.00
CA ASP A 97 -0.97 -9.51 18.22
C ASP A 97 -2.33 -10.03 17.72
N THR A 98 -3.43 -9.53 18.30
CA THR A 98 -4.80 -10.01 17.99
C THR A 98 -5.45 -9.27 16.82
N ARG A 99 -4.82 -8.20 16.32
CA ARG A 99 -5.32 -7.37 15.22
C ARG A 99 -4.49 -7.61 13.98
N TRP A 100 -5.15 -7.92 12.88
CA TRP A 100 -4.53 -8.06 11.56
C TRP A 100 -4.61 -6.71 10.84
N LEU A 101 -3.48 -6.26 10.30
CA LEU A 101 -3.42 -5.08 9.47
C LEU A 101 -3.18 -5.51 8.03
N HIS A 102 -4.05 -5.07 7.14
CA HIS A 102 -3.89 -5.26 5.70
C HIS A 102 -4.09 -3.91 5.00
N PRO A 103 -3.19 -3.52 4.08
CA PRO A 103 -3.19 -2.17 3.51
C PRO A 103 -4.42 -1.89 2.65
N HIS A 104 -4.85 -2.88 1.85
CA HIS A 104 -5.88 -2.69 0.83
C HIS A 104 -7.20 -3.45 1.04
N ILE A 105 -7.34 -4.29 2.08
CA ILE A 105 -8.47 -5.25 2.15
C ILE A 105 -9.82 -4.56 2.31
N TYR A 106 -9.86 -3.38 2.95
CA TYR A 106 -11.07 -2.58 3.07
C TYR A 106 -11.62 -2.08 1.72
N ASP A 107 -10.82 -2.14 0.64
CA ASP A 107 -11.27 -1.88 -0.72
C ASP A 107 -11.84 -3.12 -1.42
N TRP A 108 -11.80 -4.31 -0.81
CA TRP A 108 -12.35 -5.51 -1.43
C TRP A 108 -13.84 -5.34 -1.77
N PRO A 109 -14.32 -5.82 -2.94
CA PRO A 109 -13.66 -6.68 -3.93
C PRO A 109 -12.93 -5.95 -5.07
N LYS A 110 -12.49 -4.70 -4.88
CA LYS A 110 -11.71 -3.98 -5.91
C LYS A 110 -10.48 -4.79 -6.32
N GLU A 111 -10.15 -4.80 -7.60
CA GLU A 111 -8.89 -5.38 -8.09
C GLU A 111 -7.68 -4.77 -7.35
N GLY A 112 -6.71 -5.63 -7.04
CA GLY A 112 -5.53 -5.25 -6.24
C GLY A 112 -5.79 -5.07 -4.74
N SER A 113 -7.04 -5.18 -4.26
CA SER A 113 -7.35 -5.05 -2.81
C SER A 113 -6.72 -6.15 -1.94
N GLU A 114 -6.32 -7.26 -2.55
CA GLU A 114 -5.70 -8.41 -1.90
C GLU A 114 -4.16 -8.31 -1.86
N ALA A 115 -3.57 -7.26 -2.45
CA ALA A 115 -2.13 -7.05 -2.40
C ALA A 115 -1.68 -6.90 -0.94
N ALA A 116 -0.77 -7.77 -0.51
CA ALA A 116 -0.31 -7.81 0.87
C ALA A 116 0.58 -6.60 1.22
N ALA A 117 1.36 -6.09 0.27
CA ALA A 117 2.23 -4.94 0.48
C ALA A 117 1.48 -3.61 0.38
N ALA A 118 1.83 -2.64 1.22
CA ALA A 118 1.28 -1.29 1.19
C ALA A 118 1.71 -0.48 -0.05
N MET A 119 2.77 -0.92 -0.73
CA MET A 119 3.37 -0.29 -1.90
C MET A 119 3.74 1.19 -1.69
N LEU A 120 4.15 1.54 -0.47
CA LEU A 120 4.58 2.89 -0.13
C LEU A 120 6.05 3.09 -0.50
N PRO A 121 6.44 4.29 -0.98
CA PRO A 121 7.84 4.58 -1.32
C PRO A 121 8.73 4.78 -0.08
N ILE A 122 8.13 5.00 1.10
CA ILE A 122 8.80 5.22 2.37
C ILE A 122 7.99 4.52 3.46
N LEU A 123 8.68 3.82 4.38
CA LEU A 123 8.07 3.07 5.49
C LEU A 123 7.03 2.06 5.00
N ASN A 124 7.39 1.33 3.94
CA ASN A 124 6.56 0.26 3.40
C ASN A 124 6.44 -0.89 4.40
N TRP A 125 5.35 -1.64 4.28
CA TRP A 125 5.07 -2.81 5.12
C TRP A 125 4.17 -3.78 4.36
N THR A 126 4.16 -5.03 4.80
CA THR A 126 3.29 -6.09 4.31
C THR A 126 2.28 -6.50 5.36
N ALA A 127 1.11 -6.97 4.92
CA ALA A 127 0.01 -7.39 5.76
C ALA A 127 0.48 -8.42 6.80
N ALA A 128 0.26 -8.11 8.07
CA ALA A 128 0.71 -8.92 9.19
C ALA A 128 -0.13 -8.61 10.44
N ARG A 129 0.22 -9.23 11.58
CA ARG A 129 -0.27 -8.78 12.88
C ARG A 129 0.17 -7.34 13.11
N SER A 130 -0.63 -6.57 13.84
CA SER A 130 -0.35 -5.16 14.09
C SER A 130 1.01 -4.92 14.75
N SER A 131 1.43 -5.81 15.65
CA SER A 131 2.77 -5.82 16.24
C SER A 131 3.89 -6.01 15.22
N ASP A 132 3.74 -6.96 14.31
CA ASP A 132 4.72 -7.24 13.25
C ASP A 132 4.82 -6.08 12.24
N VAL A 133 3.71 -5.44 11.89
CA VAL A 133 3.71 -4.24 11.04
C VAL A 133 4.48 -3.10 11.70
N VAL A 134 4.37 -2.93 13.02
CA VAL A 134 5.18 -1.95 13.77
C VAL A 134 6.67 -2.27 13.65
N VAL A 135 7.07 -3.54 13.79
CA VAL A 135 8.48 -3.94 13.62
C VAL A 135 8.99 -3.61 12.21
N GLN A 136 8.22 -3.92 11.17
CA GLN A 136 8.58 -3.60 9.78
C GLN A 136 8.78 -2.09 9.58
N VAL A 137 7.82 -1.28 10.04
CA VAL A 137 7.87 0.19 9.87
C VAL A 137 8.99 0.82 10.70
N LEU A 138 9.22 0.37 11.93
CA LEU A 138 10.34 0.86 12.74
C LEU A 138 11.70 0.44 12.16
N GLY A 139 11.79 -0.73 11.54
CA GLY A 139 12.99 -1.16 10.81
C GLY A 139 13.33 -0.23 9.64
N GLU A 140 12.34 0.18 8.86
CA GLU A 140 12.53 1.18 7.79
C GLU A 140 12.82 2.58 8.34
N TRP A 141 12.14 2.97 9.42
CA TRP A 141 12.37 4.25 10.11
C TRP A 141 13.81 4.37 10.60
N ALA A 142 14.33 3.33 11.27
CA ALA A 142 15.69 3.32 11.80
C ALA A 142 16.74 3.55 10.70
N LYS A 143 16.56 2.95 9.52
CA LYS A 143 17.46 3.16 8.35
C LYS A 143 17.45 4.60 7.85
N ILE A 144 16.31 5.29 7.91
CA ILE A 144 16.14 6.67 7.42
C ILE A 144 16.63 7.69 8.45
N ALA A 145 16.33 7.43 9.72
CA ALA A 145 16.67 8.27 10.86
C ALA A 145 18.15 8.14 11.29
N ALA A 146 18.85 7.08 10.87
CA ALA A 146 20.27 6.90 11.12
C ALA A 146 21.08 8.10 10.61
N ASP A 147 22.02 8.56 11.45
CA ASP A 147 22.98 9.63 11.15
C ASP A 147 22.36 10.98 10.74
N ARG A 148 21.16 11.30 11.26
CA ARG A 148 20.48 12.58 11.02
C ARG A 148 20.68 13.55 12.18
N GLU A 149 21.65 14.45 12.06
CA GLU A 149 21.98 15.45 13.09
C GLU A 149 20.84 16.42 13.44
N HIS A 150 19.89 16.62 12.53
CA HIS A 150 18.80 17.58 12.68
C HIS A 150 17.46 16.93 13.10
N LEU A 151 17.47 15.67 13.52
CA LEU A 151 16.30 14.95 13.99
C LEU A 151 16.36 14.72 15.50
N ARG A 152 15.36 15.19 16.22
CA ARG A 152 15.16 14.86 17.64
C ARG A 152 13.82 14.20 17.85
N VAL A 153 13.80 13.24 18.77
CA VAL A 153 12.59 12.50 19.14
C VAL A 153 12.39 12.64 20.63
N PHE A 154 11.20 13.07 21.05
CA PHE A 154 10.82 13.22 22.44
C PHE A 154 9.66 12.27 22.75
N CYS A 155 9.89 11.32 23.66
CA CYS A 155 8.83 10.46 24.21
C CYS A 155 8.45 10.94 25.61
N ASN A 156 7.34 10.39 26.14
CA ASN A 156 6.70 10.89 27.36
C ASN A 156 6.44 12.42 27.31
N ALA A 157 6.23 12.96 26.11
CA ALA A 157 6.00 14.38 25.87
C ALA A 157 4.62 14.78 26.43
N ARG A 158 4.64 15.31 27.65
CA ARG A 158 3.49 15.82 28.40
C ARG A 158 3.53 17.33 28.43
N HIS A 159 2.42 17.93 28.86
CA HIS A 159 2.27 19.40 28.93
C HIS A 159 2.60 20.10 27.60
N LEU A 160 2.45 19.40 26.48
CA LEU A 160 2.71 19.97 25.15
C LEU A 160 1.64 21.00 24.82
N GLN A 161 2.02 22.28 24.77
CA GLN A 161 1.15 23.42 24.50
C GLN A 161 1.67 24.21 23.30
N ILE A 162 0.80 24.45 22.32
CA ILE A 162 1.15 25.14 21.07
C ILE A 162 0.53 26.54 21.05
N THR A 163 1.34 27.58 21.14
CA THR A 163 0.90 28.98 21.12
C THR A 163 1.45 29.73 19.91
N GLY A 164 0.94 30.93 19.63
CA GLY A 164 1.59 31.83 18.69
C GLY A 164 2.90 32.36 19.29
N SER A 165 3.96 32.51 18.49
CA SER A 165 5.17 33.16 18.98
C SER A 165 4.92 34.65 19.23
N SER A 166 5.43 35.17 20.34
CA SER A 166 5.37 36.60 20.68
C SER A 166 6.25 37.47 19.77
N THR A 167 7.26 36.88 19.12
CA THR A 167 8.23 37.60 18.29
C THR A 167 7.90 37.55 16.79
N ASP A 168 7.26 36.49 16.31
CA ASP A 168 6.77 36.38 14.93
C ASP A 168 5.45 35.59 14.92
N SER A 169 4.35 36.28 14.63
CA SER A 169 3.01 35.68 14.53
C SER A 169 2.89 34.56 13.48
N ARG A 170 3.87 34.43 12.58
CA ARG A 170 3.96 33.36 11.57
C ARG A 170 4.68 32.11 12.09
N LYS A 171 5.19 32.13 13.32
CA LYS A 171 5.80 30.98 13.99
C LYS A 171 4.93 30.51 15.14
N ALA A 172 4.98 29.21 15.41
CA ALA A 172 4.40 28.62 16.61
C ALA A 172 5.47 28.51 17.70
N ARG A 173 5.10 28.75 18.96
CA ARG A 173 5.92 28.37 20.11
C ARG A 173 5.32 27.10 20.72
N ILE A 174 6.14 26.07 20.88
CA ILE A 174 5.75 24.84 21.59
C ILE A 174 6.50 24.81 22.91
N GLU A 175 5.77 24.55 24.00
CA GLU A 175 6.31 24.26 25.31
C GLU A 175 5.92 22.83 25.69
N TRP A 176 6.83 22.04 26.23
CA TRP A 176 6.58 20.64 26.59
C TRP A 176 7.47 20.20 27.75
N VAL A 177 7.08 19.08 28.37
CA VAL A 177 7.92 18.30 29.29
C VAL A 177 8.09 16.92 28.68
N GLY A 178 9.31 16.49 28.40
CA GLY A 178 9.53 15.20 27.75
C GLY A 178 10.95 14.68 27.90
N GLU A 179 11.18 13.47 27.40
CA GLU A 179 12.47 12.80 27.43
C GLU A 179 12.99 12.69 26.00
N GLU A 180 14.17 13.23 25.74
CA GLU A 180 14.83 13.03 24.46
C GLU A 180 15.25 11.55 24.32
N ARG A 181 14.96 10.97 23.16
CA ARG A 181 15.16 9.55 22.84
C ARG A 181 16.04 9.39 21.61
N HIS A 182 16.64 8.21 21.49
CA HIS A 182 17.35 7.80 20.29
C HIS A 182 16.43 7.93 19.08
N ALA A 183 16.83 8.73 18.09
CA ALA A 183 15.99 9.05 16.96
C ALA A 183 15.62 7.81 16.12
N THR A 184 16.47 6.79 16.09
CA THR A 184 16.30 5.56 15.30
C THR A 184 15.25 4.59 15.84
N ASP A 185 15.06 4.53 17.16
CA ASP A 185 14.22 3.50 17.78
C ASP A 185 13.37 3.98 18.98
N GLY A 186 13.52 5.24 19.39
CA GLY A 186 12.80 5.81 20.54
C GLY A 186 13.29 5.32 21.91
N ARG A 187 14.41 4.60 21.98
CA ARG A 187 14.98 4.15 23.26
C ARG A 187 15.63 5.30 24.03
N ILE A 188 15.84 5.10 25.33
CA ILE A 188 16.38 6.12 26.22
C ILE A 188 17.85 6.42 25.88
N LEU A 189 18.23 7.70 25.81
CA LEU A 189 19.60 8.19 25.51
C LEU A 189 20.57 8.12 26.72
N GLY A 190 20.22 7.38 27.78
CA GLY A 190 20.97 7.31 29.05
C GLY A 190 20.04 7.42 30.27
N GLU A 191 20.53 7.84 31.43
CA GLU A 191 19.69 8.12 32.61
C GLU A 191 18.97 9.49 32.52
N GLY A 192 18.32 9.75 31.38
CA GLY A 192 17.67 11.03 31.13
C GLY A 192 16.33 11.15 31.87
N ALA A 193 16.21 12.14 32.75
CA ALA A 193 14.93 12.55 33.32
C ALA A 193 14.14 13.42 32.33
N ALA A 194 12.80 13.43 32.45
CA ALA A 194 11.96 14.34 31.68
C ALA A 194 12.28 15.80 32.01
N GLN A 195 12.46 16.64 30.97
CA GLN A 195 12.83 18.04 31.11
C GLN A 195 11.78 18.95 30.48
N GLY A 196 11.54 20.10 31.11
CA GLY A 196 10.74 21.18 30.55
C GLY A 196 11.53 21.98 29.52
N MET A 197 10.98 22.14 28.32
CA MET A 197 11.63 22.79 27.19
C MET A 197 10.62 23.64 26.43
N SER A 198 11.10 24.65 25.70
CA SER A 198 10.28 25.37 24.74
C SER A 198 11.08 25.80 23.53
N GLU A 199 10.44 25.84 22.37
CA GLU A 199 11.10 26.14 21.10
C GLU A 199 10.11 26.77 20.10
N THR A 200 10.64 27.46 19.08
CA THR A 200 9.84 28.07 18.01
C THR A 200 9.95 27.30 16.69
N TYR A 201 8.83 27.22 15.97
CA TYR A 201 8.66 26.40 14.78
C TYR A 201 8.02 27.18 13.65
N ASP A 202 8.48 26.95 12.43
CA ASP A 202 7.90 27.52 11.20
C ASP A 202 6.68 26.73 10.72
N ALA A 203 6.58 25.45 11.11
CA ALA A 203 5.42 24.62 10.85
C ALA A 203 5.21 23.62 11.99
N VAL A 204 3.95 23.40 12.38
CA VAL A 204 3.56 22.36 13.32
C VAL A 204 2.57 21.41 12.66
N VAL A 205 2.93 20.14 12.60
CA VAL A 205 2.12 19.07 12.01
C VAL A 205 1.52 18.23 13.12
N LEU A 206 0.20 18.28 13.25
CA LEU A 206 -0.57 17.45 14.17
C LEU A 206 -0.86 16.09 13.51
N SER A 207 -0.12 15.07 13.96
CA SER A 207 -0.23 13.67 13.58
C SER A 207 -0.70 12.79 14.73
N VAL A 208 -1.54 13.34 15.62
CA VAL A 208 -2.09 12.70 16.83
C VAL A 208 -3.05 11.54 16.53
N GLY A 209 -3.29 11.26 15.24
CA GLY A 209 -4.21 10.25 14.76
C GLY A 209 -5.66 10.55 15.18
N PHE A 210 -6.42 9.48 15.38
CA PHE A 210 -7.81 9.55 15.80
C PHE A 210 -7.96 9.65 17.33
N GLY A 211 -6.90 9.37 18.09
CA GLY A 211 -6.93 9.27 19.54
C GLY A 211 -7.37 7.90 20.04
N LEU A 212 -7.63 7.81 21.34
CA LEU A 212 -8.15 6.60 21.98
C LEU A 212 -9.68 6.62 21.98
N GLU A 213 -10.28 5.45 21.77
CA GLU A 213 -11.71 5.26 21.95
C GLU A 213 -12.09 5.47 23.41
N ALA A 214 -13.31 5.95 23.65
CA ALA A 214 -13.82 6.12 25.02
C ALA A 214 -14.13 4.78 25.73
N GLY A 215 -14.12 3.66 25.01
CA GLY A 215 -14.43 2.33 25.52
C GLY A 215 -13.19 1.59 26.03
N GLU A 216 -13.34 0.90 27.17
CA GLU A 216 -12.33 -0.02 27.71
C GLU A 216 -12.74 -1.49 27.50
N PRO A 217 -11.80 -2.39 27.17
CA PRO A 217 -10.41 -2.10 26.77
C PRO A 217 -10.31 -1.52 25.35
N SER A 218 -9.22 -0.80 25.07
CA SER A 218 -8.94 -0.22 23.75
C SER A 218 -8.92 -1.29 22.65
N TYR A 219 -9.38 -0.94 21.45
CA TYR A 219 -9.35 -1.80 20.26
C TYR A 219 -7.97 -2.42 19.97
N TRP A 220 -6.88 -1.73 20.32
CA TRP A 220 -5.52 -2.19 20.06
C TRP A 220 -4.92 -3.07 21.17
N ARG A 221 -5.67 -3.38 22.23
CA ARG A 221 -5.17 -4.27 23.29
C ARG A 221 -5.44 -5.72 22.93
N ASN A 222 -4.49 -6.59 23.26
CA ASN A 222 -4.69 -8.03 23.19
C ASN A 222 -5.85 -8.42 24.12
N GLU A 223 -6.74 -9.26 23.61
CA GLU A 223 -7.89 -9.81 24.33
C GLU A 223 -8.22 -11.21 23.80
N THR A 224 -9.21 -11.86 24.41
CA THR A 224 -9.57 -13.26 24.19
C THR A 224 -10.88 -13.48 23.42
N LEU A 225 -11.53 -12.42 22.92
CA LEU A 225 -12.79 -12.45 22.16
C LEU A 225 -12.73 -13.42 20.98
N GLY A 226 -11.62 -13.44 20.26
CA GLY A 226 -11.40 -14.33 19.10
C GLY A 226 -10.92 -15.75 19.45
N GLN A 227 -10.78 -16.08 20.74
CA GLN A 227 -10.26 -17.36 21.21
C GLN A 227 -11.39 -18.24 21.79
N PRO A 228 -11.32 -19.57 21.64
CA PRO A 228 -12.22 -20.49 22.35
C PRO A 228 -12.18 -20.26 23.84
N ASN A 229 -13.33 -20.40 24.50
CA ASN A 229 -13.35 -20.33 25.95
C ASN A 229 -12.82 -21.62 26.59
N LEU A 230 -12.05 -21.48 27.69
CA LEU A 230 -11.49 -22.62 28.42
C LEU A 230 -12.27 -22.97 29.70
N GLU A 231 -13.15 -22.09 30.17
CA GLU A 231 -13.83 -22.22 31.48
C GLU A 231 -15.31 -22.58 31.30
N GLU A 232 -15.97 -22.02 30.29
CA GLU A 232 -17.40 -22.13 30.04
C GLU A 232 -17.64 -22.68 28.64
N ALA A 233 -18.64 -23.55 28.49
CA ALA A 233 -18.99 -24.12 27.19
C ALA A 233 -19.57 -23.07 26.22
N ARG A 234 -20.18 -21.99 26.73
CA ARG A 234 -20.81 -20.95 25.91
C ARG A 234 -20.83 -19.60 26.62
N ARG A 235 -20.47 -18.52 25.89
CA ARG A 235 -20.49 -17.13 26.38
C ARG A 235 -21.35 -16.20 25.52
N THR A 236 -22.08 -15.29 26.15
CA THR A 236 -22.90 -14.28 25.45
C THR A 236 -22.27 -12.91 25.56
N TYR A 237 -21.87 -12.32 24.43
CA TYR A 237 -21.31 -10.98 24.39
C TYR A 237 -22.36 -9.94 24.00
N LEU A 238 -22.24 -8.75 24.57
CA LEU A 238 -22.93 -7.55 24.09
C LEU A 238 -21.94 -6.69 23.33
N LEU A 239 -22.20 -6.44 22.04
CA LEU A 239 -21.41 -5.53 21.23
C LEU A 239 -22.18 -4.22 21.01
N SER A 240 -21.57 -3.10 21.40
CA SER A 240 -22.13 -1.76 21.23
C SER A 240 -21.20 -0.91 20.34
N GLY A 241 -21.60 -0.72 19.09
CA GLY A 241 -20.84 0.02 18.07
C GLY A 241 -21.25 -0.38 16.65
N GLN A 242 -20.99 0.48 15.66
CA GLN A 242 -21.44 0.28 14.27
C GLN A 242 -20.38 0.58 13.20
N GLY A 243 -19.17 1.02 13.59
CA GLY A 243 -18.06 1.22 12.65
C GLY A 243 -17.27 -0.06 12.39
N ASP A 244 -16.30 0.01 11.47
CA ASP A 244 -15.43 -1.12 11.11
C ASP A 244 -14.83 -1.84 12.33
N GLY A 245 -14.32 -1.11 13.34
CA GLY A 245 -13.75 -1.72 14.54
C GLY A 245 -14.75 -2.58 15.33
N ALA A 246 -16.03 -2.19 15.37
CA ALA A 246 -17.09 -2.97 15.97
C ALA A 246 -17.41 -4.22 15.15
N MET A 247 -17.53 -4.07 13.83
CA MET A 247 -17.87 -5.19 12.93
C MET A 247 -16.75 -6.23 12.90
N ILE A 248 -15.48 -5.81 12.96
CA ILE A 248 -14.36 -6.74 13.10
C ILE A 248 -14.45 -7.54 14.41
N ASP A 249 -14.80 -6.90 15.53
CA ASP A 249 -14.98 -7.63 16.80
C ASP A 249 -16.19 -8.59 16.74
N LEU A 250 -17.30 -8.20 16.08
CA LEU A 250 -18.43 -9.09 15.82
C LEU A 250 -17.99 -10.36 15.07
N LEU A 251 -17.27 -10.17 13.96
CA LEU A 251 -16.79 -11.26 13.11
C LEU A 251 -15.79 -12.15 13.86
N ARG A 252 -14.88 -11.58 14.64
CA ARG A 252 -13.91 -12.32 15.47
C ARG A 252 -14.57 -13.15 16.57
N ILE A 253 -15.63 -12.62 17.19
CA ILE A 253 -16.38 -13.37 18.21
C ILE A 253 -17.14 -14.53 17.56
N ARG A 254 -17.72 -14.34 16.37
CA ARG A 254 -18.65 -15.30 15.78
C ARG A 254 -18.07 -16.30 14.79
N ILE A 255 -16.96 -15.98 14.14
CA ILE A 255 -16.37 -16.80 13.09
C ILE A 255 -15.12 -17.51 13.63
N SER A 256 -15.08 -18.83 13.50
CA SER A 256 -13.92 -19.63 13.89
C SER A 256 -12.70 -19.30 13.03
N GLN A 257 -11.54 -19.15 13.68
CA GLN A 257 -10.26 -18.83 13.02
C GLN A 257 -10.37 -17.61 12.10
N PHE A 258 -11.09 -16.57 12.51
CA PHE A 258 -11.32 -15.40 11.69
C PHE A 258 -10.01 -14.67 11.35
N ARG A 259 -9.78 -14.47 10.05
CA ARG A 259 -8.79 -13.58 9.47
C ARG A 259 -9.45 -12.85 8.30
N GLN A 260 -9.41 -11.52 8.33
CA GLN A 260 -10.22 -10.68 7.43
C GLN A 260 -9.86 -10.84 5.95
N ASP A 261 -8.58 -11.03 5.64
CA ASP A 261 -8.11 -11.30 4.28
C ASP A 261 -8.47 -12.72 3.82
N ARG A 262 -8.24 -13.70 4.70
CA ARG A 262 -8.41 -15.11 4.40
C ARG A 262 -9.87 -15.56 4.26
N ILE A 263 -10.77 -15.02 5.09
CA ILE A 263 -12.21 -15.36 5.03
C ILE A 263 -12.81 -15.03 3.66
N LEU A 264 -12.34 -13.96 3.00
CA LEU A 264 -12.84 -13.58 1.68
C LEU A 264 -12.39 -14.55 0.60
N ASP A 265 -11.09 -14.86 0.57
CA ASP A 265 -10.52 -15.84 -0.37
C ASP A 265 -11.24 -17.19 -0.21
N GLU A 266 -11.41 -17.65 1.04
CA GLU A 266 -12.06 -18.93 1.34
C GLU A 266 -13.54 -18.99 0.92
N LEU A 267 -14.30 -17.92 1.14
CA LEU A 267 -15.72 -17.90 0.80
C LEU A 267 -15.99 -17.64 -0.69
N PHE A 268 -15.09 -16.94 -1.40
CA PHE A 268 -15.35 -16.48 -2.77
C PHE A 268 -14.46 -17.13 -3.83
N VAL A 269 -13.54 -18.04 -3.46
CA VAL A 269 -12.73 -18.81 -4.41
C VAL A 269 -13.61 -19.50 -5.46
N GLY A 270 -13.19 -19.43 -6.72
CA GLY A 270 -13.89 -20.07 -7.85
C GLY A 270 -15.18 -19.38 -8.31
N ARG A 271 -15.57 -18.24 -7.72
CA ARG A 271 -16.86 -17.55 -7.97
C ARG A 271 -16.67 -16.24 -8.72
N GLY A 272 -16.01 -16.28 -9.88
CA GLY A 272 -15.58 -15.10 -10.65
C GLY A 272 -16.73 -14.15 -11.02
N LEU A 273 -17.85 -14.67 -11.54
CA LEU A 273 -19.00 -13.85 -11.95
C LEU A 273 -19.68 -13.17 -10.74
N LEU A 274 -19.80 -13.87 -9.61
CA LEU A 274 -20.31 -13.28 -8.37
C LEU A 274 -19.38 -12.16 -7.87
N LEU A 275 -18.06 -12.36 -7.92
CA LEU A 275 -17.07 -11.34 -7.55
C LEU A 275 -17.19 -10.10 -8.44
N GLU A 276 -17.41 -10.25 -9.75
CA GLU A 276 -17.69 -9.14 -10.66
C GLU A 276 -18.96 -8.39 -10.23
N ARG A 277 -20.05 -9.10 -9.95
CA ARG A 277 -21.28 -8.46 -9.48
C ARG A 277 -21.10 -7.72 -8.15
N LEU A 278 -20.34 -8.27 -7.22
CA LEU A 278 -20.03 -7.61 -5.95
C LEU A 278 -19.15 -6.35 -6.14
N ARG A 279 -18.29 -6.31 -7.17
CA ARG A 279 -17.54 -5.09 -7.53
C ARG A 279 -18.48 -3.98 -7.99
N ASP A 280 -19.50 -4.30 -8.78
CA ASP A 280 -20.50 -3.32 -9.21
C ASP A 280 -21.25 -2.76 -8.01
N LEU A 281 -21.75 -3.64 -7.12
CA LEU A 281 -22.44 -3.23 -5.90
C LEU A 281 -21.56 -2.36 -4.99
N ARG A 282 -20.25 -2.65 -4.90
CA ARG A 282 -19.30 -1.80 -4.18
C ARG A 282 -19.20 -0.41 -4.81
N ASN A 283 -19.16 -0.31 -6.14
CA ASN A 283 -19.06 0.98 -6.81
C ASN A 283 -20.32 1.81 -6.57
N GLU A 284 -21.51 1.20 -6.62
CA GLU A 284 -22.77 1.80 -6.23
C GLU A 284 -22.74 2.27 -4.76
N PHE A 285 -22.27 1.43 -3.84
CA PHE A 285 -22.13 1.76 -2.40
C PHE A 285 -21.24 2.97 -2.16
N LEU A 286 -20.11 3.08 -2.88
CA LEU A 286 -19.18 4.22 -2.76
C LEU A 286 -19.72 5.52 -3.38
N GLN A 287 -20.78 5.45 -4.18
CA GLN A 287 -21.53 6.60 -4.69
C GLN A 287 -22.70 6.97 -3.77
N ASP A 288 -22.69 6.47 -2.52
CA ASP A 288 -23.71 6.66 -1.51
C ASP A 288 -25.11 6.17 -1.94
N GLU A 289 -25.19 5.21 -2.86
CA GLU A 289 -26.47 4.57 -3.22
C GLU A 289 -27.01 3.72 -2.07
N THR A 290 -28.30 3.88 -1.78
CA THR A 290 -28.97 3.20 -0.66
C THR A 290 -29.51 1.82 -1.03
N GLY A 291 -29.96 1.05 -0.03
CA GLY A 291 -30.64 -0.22 -0.23
C GLY A 291 -29.67 -1.38 -0.43
N LEU A 292 -28.47 -1.31 0.16
CA LEU A 292 -27.45 -2.35 0.01
C LEU A 292 -27.96 -3.71 0.50
N PHE A 293 -28.73 -3.74 1.59
CA PHE A 293 -29.34 -4.96 2.12
C PHE A 293 -30.23 -5.64 1.08
N ASP A 294 -31.13 -4.90 0.43
CA ASP A 294 -32.03 -5.45 -0.60
C ASP A 294 -31.26 -5.88 -1.86
N LYS A 295 -30.18 -5.17 -2.19
CA LYS A 295 -29.28 -5.56 -3.28
C LYS A 295 -28.60 -6.91 -2.97
N PHE A 296 -28.19 -7.15 -1.73
CA PHE A 296 -27.69 -8.46 -1.31
C PHE A 296 -28.78 -9.54 -1.29
N GLU A 297 -29.98 -9.25 -0.77
CA GLU A 297 -31.10 -10.19 -0.77
C GLU A 297 -31.41 -10.70 -2.19
N ARG A 298 -31.39 -9.81 -3.20
CA ARG A 298 -31.59 -10.18 -4.60
C ARG A 298 -30.57 -11.20 -5.13
N LEU A 299 -29.37 -11.28 -4.56
CA LEU A 299 -28.37 -12.29 -4.95
C LEU A 299 -28.70 -13.68 -4.39
N VAL A 300 -29.53 -13.76 -3.34
CA VAL A 300 -29.90 -15.02 -2.64
C VAL A 300 -31.34 -15.44 -2.92
N CYS A 301 -32.15 -14.58 -3.53
CA CYS A 301 -33.54 -14.87 -3.87
C CYS A 301 -33.66 -16.07 -4.82
N SER A 302 -34.72 -16.86 -4.66
CA SER A 302 -34.97 -18.01 -5.53
C SER A 302 -35.15 -17.59 -6.98
N GLY A 303 -34.43 -18.26 -7.90
CA GLY A 303 -34.38 -17.91 -9.31
C GLY A 303 -33.41 -16.79 -9.66
N ALA A 304 -32.64 -16.26 -8.71
CA ALA A 304 -31.59 -15.29 -8.99
C ALA A 304 -30.40 -15.95 -9.70
N GLU A 305 -29.72 -15.17 -10.55
CA GLU A 305 -28.54 -15.60 -11.30
C GLU A 305 -27.45 -16.20 -10.39
N PHE A 306 -27.24 -15.60 -9.21
CA PHE A 306 -26.19 -15.98 -8.26
C PHE A 306 -26.69 -16.77 -7.05
N GLU A 307 -27.94 -17.29 -7.08
CA GLU A 307 -28.57 -17.97 -5.94
C GLU A 307 -27.70 -19.10 -5.40
N LYS A 308 -27.19 -19.97 -6.28
CA LYS A 308 -26.39 -21.14 -5.89
C LYS A 308 -25.06 -20.75 -5.27
N ASP A 309 -24.37 -19.78 -5.86
CA ASP A 309 -23.05 -19.34 -5.38
C ASP A 309 -23.18 -18.66 -4.02
N MET A 310 -24.18 -17.80 -3.84
CA MET A 310 -24.46 -17.14 -2.56
C MET A 310 -24.95 -18.11 -1.50
N ALA A 311 -25.79 -19.08 -1.86
CA ALA A 311 -26.21 -20.14 -0.93
C ALA A 311 -25.02 -20.96 -0.44
N ALA A 312 -24.09 -21.30 -1.33
CA ALA A 312 -22.84 -21.97 -0.97
C ALA A 312 -21.97 -21.12 -0.04
N VAL A 313 -21.82 -19.82 -0.32
CA VAL A 313 -21.09 -18.88 0.57
C VAL A 313 -21.71 -18.84 1.98
N VAL A 314 -23.04 -18.76 2.07
CA VAL A 314 -23.78 -18.73 3.35
C VAL A 314 -23.61 -20.06 4.09
N ASP A 315 -23.67 -21.19 3.39
CA ASP A 315 -23.47 -22.52 3.97
C ASP A 315 -22.04 -22.70 4.50
N GLU A 316 -21.04 -22.33 3.71
CA GLU A 316 -19.62 -22.37 4.11
C GLU A 316 -19.36 -21.49 5.34
N LEU A 317 -19.92 -20.28 5.40
CA LEU A 317 -19.82 -19.42 6.58
C LEU A 317 -20.57 -20.01 7.79
N SER A 318 -21.74 -20.62 7.59
CA SER A 318 -22.53 -21.27 8.65
C SER A 318 -21.75 -22.39 9.35
N HIS A 319 -21.01 -23.19 8.58
CA HIS A 319 -20.11 -24.23 9.10
C HIS A 319 -18.97 -23.68 9.95
N ARG A 320 -18.59 -22.41 9.74
CA ARG A 320 -17.53 -21.73 10.49
C ARG A 320 -18.02 -20.98 11.71
N LEU A 321 -19.33 -20.90 11.96
CA LEU A 321 -19.83 -20.24 13.16
C LEU A 321 -19.33 -20.94 14.41
N ARG A 322 -18.78 -20.13 15.33
CA ARG A 322 -18.45 -20.58 16.67
C ARG A 322 -19.71 -21.03 17.40
N ARG A 323 -19.64 -22.17 18.09
CA ARG A 323 -20.77 -22.71 18.88
C ARG A 323 -20.64 -22.38 20.36
N ASP A 324 -19.47 -21.88 20.78
CA ASP A 324 -19.12 -21.50 22.14
C ASP A 324 -19.41 -20.01 22.45
N THR A 325 -20.00 -19.26 21.53
CA THR A 325 -20.31 -17.85 21.73
C THR A 325 -21.63 -17.43 21.10
N ASP A 326 -22.32 -16.50 21.73
CA ASP A 326 -23.40 -15.69 21.16
C ASP A 326 -23.04 -14.21 21.19
N VAL A 327 -23.67 -13.44 20.30
CA VAL A 327 -23.55 -11.98 20.30
C VAL A 327 -24.92 -11.35 20.18
N VAL A 328 -25.19 -10.42 21.09
CA VAL A 328 -26.26 -9.42 20.98
C VAL A 328 -25.63 -8.13 20.46
N LEU A 329 -26.03 -7.70 19.25
CA LEU A 329 -25.53 -6.47 18.63
C LEU A 329 -26.50 -5.32 18.93
N GLN A 330 -26.02 -4.30 19.65
CA GLN A 330 -26.77 -3.08 19.87
C GLN A 330 -26.70 -2.16 18.64
N LEU A 331 -27.85 -1.93 18.02
CA LEU A 331 -28.04 -1.02 16.90
C LEU A 331 -28.40 0.39 17.42
N LYS A 332 -27.73 1.40 16.87
CA LYS A 332 -28.12 2.81 16.98
C LYS A 332 -29.05 3.27 15.84
N VAL A 333 -29.44 2.32 14.98
CA VAL A 333 -30.36 2.47 13.85
C VAL A 333 -31.50 1.46 14.00
N ARG A 334 -32.56 1.55 13.20
CA ARG A 334 -33.79 0.78 13.45
C ARG A 334 -33.62 -0.72 13.25
N ASN A 335 -32.84 -1.13 12.26
CA ASN A 335 -32.66 -2.54 11.88
C ASN A 335 -31.33 -2.78 11.16
N VAL A 336 -31.06 -4.03 10.77
CA VAL A 336 -29.84 -4.41 10.06
C VAL A 336 -29.76 -3.77 8.67
N ALA A 337 -30.87 -3.58 7.97
CA ALA A 337 -30.86 -2.91 6.67
C ALA A 337 -30.33 -1.47 6.79
N ASP A 338 -30.86 -0.69 7.74
CA ASP A 338 -30.39 0.66 8.04
C ASP A 338 -28.90 0.70 8.48
N LEU A 339 -28.39 -0.38 9.11
CA LEU A 339 -26.98 -0.49 9.52
C LEU A 339 -26.04 -0.57 8.33
N LEU A 340 -26.47 -1.16 7.21
CA LEU A 340 -25.66 -1.37 6.02
C LEU A 340 -25.69 -0.17 5.05
N GLU A 341 -26.47 0.87 5.36
CA GLU A 341 -26.58 2.06 4.51
C GLU A 341 -25.29 2.91 4.56
N PRO A 342 -24.78 3.42 3.42
CA PRO A 342 -23.53 4.19 3.37
C PRO A 342 -23.51 5.39 4.33
N ASN A 343 -24.64 6.10 4.43
CA ASN A 343 -24.77 7.31 5.26
C ASN A 343 -24.82 7.02 6.77
N ASN A 344 -25.23 5.81 7.14
CA ASN A 344 -25.34 5.39 8.54
C ASN A 344 -24.10 4.60 8.98
N SER A 345 -23.43 3.96 8.04
CA SER A 345 -22.38 3.00 8.31
C SER A 345 -21.00 3.65 8.23
N GLY A 346 -20.27 3.63 9.34
CA GLY A 346 -18.83 3.90 9.34
C GLY A 346 -18.03 2.66 8.95
N MET A 347 -18.57 1.81 8.07
CA MET A 347 -18.00 0.50 7.72
C MET A 347 -17.68 0.41 6.23
N SER A 348 -16.68 -0.42 5.92
CA SER A 348 -16.35 -0.79 4.55
C SER A 348 -17.40 -1.72 3.94
N PHE A 349 -17.51 -1.68 2.60
CA PHE A 349 -18.36 -2.60 1.84
C PHE A 349 -18.10 -4.07 2.19
N GLN A 350 -16.83 -4.46 2.33
CA GLN A 350 -16.44 -5.79 2.75
C GLN A 350 -17.08 -6.19 4.08
N ASN A 351 -16.97 -5.33 5.10
CA ASN A 351 -17.53 -5.61 6.42
C ASN A 351 -19.07 -5.60 6.36
N ALA A 352 -19.69 -4.73 5.56
CA ALA A 352 -21.13 -4.75 5.33
C ALA A 352 -21.60 -6.10 4.75
N LEU A 353 -20.89 -6.63 3.74
CA LEU A 353 -21.17 -7.94 3.16
C LEU A 353 -21.00 -9.07 4.19
N LEU A 354 -19.88 -9.09 4.93
CA LEU A 354 -19.64 -10.15 5.93
C LEU A 354 -20.66 -10.09 7.08
N VAL A 355 -21.09 -8.90 7.50
CA VAL A 355 -22.16 -8.72 8.51
C VAL A 355 -23.50 -9.20 7.97
N TYR A 356 -23.82 -8.89 6.70
CA TYR A 356 -25.01 -9.41 6.04
C TYR A 356 -25.02 -10.94 5.99
N LEU A 357 -23.92 -11.56 5.55
CA LEU A 357 -23.79 -13.01 5.50
C LEU A 357 -23.92 -13.62 6.91
N LEU A 358 -23.26 -13.01 7.90
CA LEU A 358 -23.34 -13.46 9.28
C LEU A 358 -24.77 -13.37 9.84
N TYR A 359 -25.51 -12.31 9.49
CA TYR A 359 -26.93 -12.17 9.84
C TYR A 359 -27.77 -13.29 9.21
N ARG A 360 -27.55 -13.61 7.93
CA ARG A 360 -28.22 -14.71 7.22
C ARG A 360 -27.93 -16.09 7.82
N CYS A 361 -26.73 -16.29 8.38
CA CYS A 361 -26.39 -17.51 9.11
C CYS A 361 -26.97 -17.57 10.54
N GLY A 362 -27.70 -16.55 11.00
CA GLY A 362 -28.15 -16.45 12.40
C GLY A 362 -27.00 -16.22 13.38
N GLY A 363 -25.91 -15.59 12.93
CA GLY A 363 -24.69 -15.43 13.71
C GLY A 363 -24.80 -14.45 14.87
N PHE A 364 -25.80 -13.55 14.91
CA PHE A 364 -26.00 -12.63 16.03
C PHE A 364 -27.47 -12.19 16.13
N SER A 365 -27.84 -11.62 17.29
CA SER A 365 -29.16 -11.06 17.53
C SER A 365 -29.09 -9.52 17.56
N PRO A 366 -29.69 -8.80 16.59
CA PRO A 366 -29.76 -7.34 16.63
C PRO A 366 -30.80 -6.85 17.64
N THR A 367 -30.55 -5.71 18.29
CA THR A 367 -31.51 -5.04 19.17
C THR A 367 -31.25 -3.53 19.22
N THR A 368 -32.30 -2.73 19.40
CA THR A 368 -32.22 -1.27 19.61
C THR A 368 -32.30 -0.88 21.09
N GLU A 369 -32.37 -1.87 21.99
CA GLU A 369 -32.50 -1.63 23.42
C GLU A 369 -31.23 -0.98 24.01
N SER A 370 -31.39 -0.36 25.18
CA SER A 370 -30.25 0.19 25.90
C SER A 370 -29.32 -0.92 26.39
N GLU A 371 -28.02 -0.62 26.45
CA GLU A 371 -26.99 -1.54 26.94
C GLU A 371 -27.34 -2.13 28.32
N ARG A 372 -27.90 -1.31 29.22
CA ARG A 372 -28.32 -1.72 30.57
C ARG A 372 -29.48 -2.72 30.53
N ALA A 373 -30.48 -2.48 29.67
CA ALA A 373 -31.62 -3.38 29.52
C ALA A 373 -31.19 -4.75 28.95
N ILE A 374 -30.34 -4.73 27.94
CA ILE A 374 -29.79 -5.94 27.31
C ILE A 374 -28.97 -6.74 28.33
N SER A 375 -28.05 -6.08 29.04
CA SER A 375 -27.19 -6.74 30.03
C SER A 375 -28.01 -7.37 31.16
N ALA A 376 -29.07 -6.69 31.62
CA ALA A 376 -29.98 -7.22 32.63
C ALA A 376 -30.78 -8.43 32.10
N ARG A 377 -31.31 -8.34 30.87
CA ARG A 377 -32.15 -9.41 30.28
C ARG A 377 -31.37 -10.70 30.04
N PHE A 378 -30.14 -10.59 29.53
CA PHE A 378 -29.32 -11.75 29.16
C PHE A 378 -28.27 -12.12 30.21
N GLY A 379 -28.24 -11.43 31.35
CA GLY A 379 -27.25 -11.66 32.40
C GLY A 379 -25.81 -11.41 31.95
N ILE A 380 -25.57 -10.47 31.03
CA ILE A 380 -24.25 -10.24 30.43
C ILE A 380 -23.40 -9.40 31.41
N PRO A 381 -22.28 -9.94 31.93
CA PRO A 381 -21.40 -9.22 32.83
C PRO A 381 -20.63 -8.11 32.09
N ARG A 382 -20.16 -7.11 32.85
CA ARG A 382 -19.52 -5.90 32.29
C ARG A 382 -18.28 -6.21 31.43
N ASN A 383 -17.54 -7.27 31.74
CA ASN A 383 -16.36 -7.72 30.99
C ASN A 383 -16.70 -8.42 29.66
N GLN A 384 -17.98 -8.74 29.41
CA GLN A 384 -18.49 -9.28 28.15
C GLN A 384 -19.21 -8.21 27.30
N VAL A 385 -19.16 -6.93 27.73
CA VAL A 385 -19.66 -5.79 26.97
C VAL A 385 -18.51 -5.13 26.20
N VAL A 386 -18.52 -5.28 24.87
CA VAL A 386 -17.54 -4.68 23.97
C VAL A 386 -18.08 -3.34 23.46
N ARG A 387 -17.39 -2.23 23.77
CA ARG A 387 -17.78 -0.87 23.35
C ARG A 387 -16.83 -0.32 22.31
N ARG A 388 -17.38 0.07 21.14
CA ARG A 388 -16.67 0.66 19.99
C ARG A 388 -17.43 1.88 19.49
N HIS A 389 -17.41 2.95 20.28
CA HIS A 389 -18.14 4.20 19.99
C HIS A 389 -17.30 5.21 19.21
N GLY A 390 -16.17 4.78 18.68
CA GLY A 390 -15.23 5.63 17.97
C GLY A 390 -14.48 6.58 18.92
N VAL A 391 -13.85 7.56 18.29
CA VAL A 391 -12.96 8.53 18.95
C VAL A 391 -13.58 9.92 18.98
N LYS A 392 -12.96 10.84 19.72
CA LYS A 392 -13.33 12.27 19.75
C LYS A 392 -12.17 13.13 19.20
N PRO A 393 -12.01 13.27 17.87
CA PRO A 393 -10.84 13.93 17.28
C PRO A 393 -10.64 15.38 17.73
N LEU A 394 -11.72 16.18 17.76
CA LEU A 394 -11.65 17.57 18.23
C LEU A 394 -11.18 17.67 19.68
N ALA A 395 -11.63 16.77 20.56
CA ALA A 395 -11.19 16.76 21.95
C ALA A 395 -9.72 16.33 22.07
N GLN A 396 -9.25 15.42 21.21
CA GLN A 396 -7.86 14.98 21.20
C GLN A 396 -6.91 16.10 20.73
N ILE A 397 -7.26 16.79 19.65
CA ILE A 397 -6.50 17.93 19.13
C ILE A 397 -6.47 19.08 20.16
N GLY A 398 -7.60 19.34 20.83
CA GLY A 398 -7.72 20.40 21.83
C GLY A 398 -6.80 20.25 23.06
N LYS A 399 -6.26 19.06 23.33
CA LYS A 399 -5.33 18.86 24.46
C LYS A 399 -4.02 19.62 24.33
N SER A 400 -3.62 19.93 23.09
CA SER A 400 -2.35 20.60 22.78
C SER A 400 -2.54 22.03 22.30
N LEU A 401 -3.79 22.51 22.20
CA LEU A 401 -4.11 23.82 21.65
C LEU A 401 -4.73 24.74 22.72
N PRO A 402 -4.43 26.04 22.68
CA PRO A 402 -5.14 27.06 23.45
C PRO A 402 -6.62 27.05 23.12
N PRO A 403 -7.50 27.36 24.10
CA PRO A 403 -8.94 27.40 23.90
C PRO A 403 -9.35 28.23 22.68
N GLU A 404 -8.77 29.41 22.48
CA GLU A 404 -9.10 30.28 21.34
C GLU A 404 -8.82 29.65 19.96
N VAL A 405 -7.73 28.89 19.83
CA VAL A 405 -7.36 28.22 18.58
C VAL A 405 -8.25 27.00 18.37
N HIS A 406 -8.48 26.23 19.44
CA HIS A 406 -9.36 25.08 19.43
C HIS A 406 -10.80 25.46 19.07
N ASP A 407 -11.35 26.51 19.67
CA ASP A 407 -12.70 27.00 19.42
C ASP A 407 -12.88 27.46 17.98
N LYS A 408 -11.88 28.15 17.40
CA LYS A 408 -11.88 28.51 15.97
C LYS A 408 -11.91 27.29 15.06
N ILE A 409 -11.11 26.27 15.35
CA ILE A 409 -11.10 25.01 14.58
C ILE A 409 -12.45 24.30 14.72
N ALA A 410 -12.99 24.22 15.95
CA ALA A 410 -14.28 23.59 16.24
C ALA A 410 -15.43 24.32 15.53
N GLN A 411 -15.43 25.66 15.57
CA GLN A 411 -16.42 26.49 14.89
C GLN A 411 -16.34 26.29 13.37
N ARG A 412 -15.13 26.33 12.79
CA ARG A 412 -14.95 26.14 11.35
C ARG A 412 -15.38 24.74 10.90
N ARG A 413 -15.06 23.71 11.70
CA ARG A 413 -15.51 22.34 11.45
C ARG A 413 -17.03 22.19 11.56
N LYS A 414 -17.68 22.94 12.44
CA LYS A 414 -19.14 22.97 12.56
C LYS A 414 -19.80 23.65 11.36
N THR A 415 -19.20 24.72 10.84
CA THR A 415 -19.73 25.44 9.67
C THR A 415 -19.42 24.76 8.33
N ASP A 416 -18.37 23.95 8.28
CA ASP A 416 -17.86 23.29 7.07
C ASP A 416 -17.42 21.84 7.37
N PRO A 417 -18.37 20.94 7.71
CA PRO A 417 -18.06 19.56 8.08
C PRO A 417 -17.64 18.68 6.89
N ASP A 418 -17.96 19.09 5.67
CA ASP A 418 -17.75 18.27 4.47
C ASP A 418 -16.51 18.66 3.67
N SER A 419 -15.79 19.73 4.07
CA SER A 419 -14.52 20.07 3.42
C SER A 419 -13.40 20.46 4.40
N TYR A 420 -13.69 21.14 5.51
CA TYR A 420 -12.62 21.62 6.40
C TYR A 420 -11.87 20.48 7.10
N GLY A 421 -10.58 20.34 6.74
CA GLY A 421 -9.66 19.37 7.30
C GLY A 421 -9.90 17.92 6.83
N LEU A 422 -10.75 17.70 5.82
CA LEU A 422 -10.87 16.41 5.14
C LEU A 422 -9.78 16.25 4.09
N GLN A 423 -9.19 15.06 4.02
CA GLN A 423 -7.98 14.80 3.25
C GLN A 423 -8.14 13.51 2.45
N GLN A 424 -7.95 13.61 1.14
CA GLN A 424 -7.99 12.45 0.27
C GLN A 424 -6.83 11.51 0.56
N ALA A 425 -7.14 10.21 0.66
CA ALA A 425 -6.17 9.14 0.83
C ALA A 425 -5.75 8.55 -0.53
N ARG A 426 -5.57 9.41 -1.54
CA ARG A 426 -5.01 9.07 -2.85
C ARG A 426 -3.64 9.72 -2.97
N SER A 427 -2.67 8.99 -3.49
CA SER A 427 -1.34 9.53 -3.74
C SER A 427 -1.40 10.61 -4.82
N HIS A 428 -0.74 11.74 -4.56
CA HIS A 428 -0.71 12.89 -5.48
C HIS A 428 0.70 13.25 -5.96
N TRP A 429 1.72 12.61 -5.41
CA TRP A 429 3.09 12.75 -5.89
C TRP A 429 3.31 11.88 -7.15
N PRO A 430 4.21 12.29 -8.05
CA PRO A 430 4.57 11.49 -9.21
C PRO A 430 5.39 10.26 -8.81
N GLY A 431 5.40 9.23 -9.67
CA GLY A 431 6.21 8.02 -9.46
C GLY A 431 7.68 8.34 -9.22
N GLY A 432 8.26 7.75 -8.18
CA GLY A 432 9.66 7.92 -7.81
C GLY A 432 10.00 9.23 -7.11
N TYR A 433 9.01 10.05 -6.73
CA TYR A 433 9.22 11.37 -6.11
C TYR A 433 10.13 11.33 -4.86
N PHE A 434 9.96 10.32 -4.03
CA PHE A 434 10.71 10.15 -2.78
C PHE A 434 12.05 9.42 -2.95
N GLY A 435 12.44 9.11 -4.18
CA GLY A 435 13.72 8.46 -4.48
C GLY A 435 14.90 9.42 -4.65
N PHE A 436 14.70 10.73 -4.50
CA PHE A 436 15.76 11.75 -4.66
C PHE A 436 15.52 12.92 -3.70
N GLU A 437 16.55 13.74 -3.47
CA GLU A 437 16.49 14.92 -2.59
C GLU A 437 16.03 16.20 -3.33
N GLY A 438 15.39 17.13 -2.62
CA GLY A 438 14.93 18.40 -3.19
C GLY A 438 13.59 18.36 -3.92
N THR A 439 13.20 19.47 -4.55
CA THR A 439 11.94 19.62 -5.30
C THR A 439 11.99 18.92 -6.67
N LEU A 440 10.86 18.78 -7.36
CA LEU A 440 10.83 18.28 -8.74
C LEU A 440 11.76 19.08 -9.67
N THR A 441 11.85 20.39 -9.49
CA THR A 441 12.77 21.25 -10.25
C THR A 441 14.24 20.93 -9.96
N ASN A 442 14.57 20.58 -8.71
CA ASN A 442 15.92 20.17 -8.34
C ASN A 442 16.30 18.80 -8.92
N ALA A 443 15.32 17.93 -9.15
CA ALA A 443 15.54 16.60 -9.70
C ALA A 443 16.33 16.64 -11.02
N ASN A 444 16.01 17.60 -11.89
CA ASN A 444 16.68 17.80 -13.18
C ASN A 444 18.15 18.20 -13.05
N GLN A 445 18.54 18.80 -11.92
CA GLN A 445 19.90 19.29 -11.64
C GLN A 445 20.77 18.25 -10.91
N THR A 446 20.22 17.07 -10.63
CA THR A 446 20.88 16.02 -9.86
C THR A 446 21.99 15.34 -10.67
N THR A 447 23.15 15.11 -10.05
CA THR A 447 24.28 14.39 -10.66
C THR A 447 23.92 12.97 -11.07
N ASP A 448 24.60 12.43 -12.08
CA ASP A 448 24.38 11.07 -12.59
C ASP A 448 24.49 9.97 -11.51
N ASP A 449 25.33 10.16 -10.49
CA ASP A 449 25.48 9.19 -9.40
C ASP A 449 24.29 9.20 -8.45
N ALA A 450 23.78 10.37 -8.08
CA ALA A 450 22.54 10.47 -7.32
C ALA A 450 21.32 9.96 -8.13
N ARG A 451 21.34 10.10 -9.47
CA ARG A 451 20.32 9.48 -10.35
C ARG A 451 20.35 7.94 -10.34
N ARG A 452 21.41 7.28 -9.85
CA ARG A 452 21.47 5.81 -9.74
C ARG A 452 20.50 5.24 -8.71
N GLN A 453 20.23 6.01 -7.65
CA GLN A 453 19.30 5.61 -6.58
C GLN A 453 17.90 6.19 -6.78
N TRP A 454 17.71 7.02 -7.81
CA TRP A 454 16.46 7.72 -8.09
C TRP A 454 15.33 6.79 -8.56
N ARG A 455 14.11 7.13 -8.17
CA ARG A 455 12.82 6.56 -8.60
C ARG A 455 12.63 5.09 -8.25
N LYS A 456 13.21 4.64 -7.14
CA LYS A 456 12.92 3.31 -6.61
C LYS A 456 11.52 3.28 -6.01
N GLU A 457 10.72 2.36 -6.52
CA GLU A 457 9.44 1.98 -5.94
C GLU A 457 9.57 0.59 -5.33
N TYR A 458 8.58 0.16 -4.54
CA TYR A 458 8.55 -1.18 -3.99
C TYR A 458 8.63 -2.23 -5.12
N LEU A 459 9.50 -3.21 -4.93
CA LEU A 459 9.67 -4.36 -5.81
C LEU A 459 9.60 -5.62 -4.94
N PRO A 460 8.58 -6.47 -5.12
CA PRO A 460 8.48 -7.71 -4.38
C PRO A 460 9.71 -8.60 -4.56
N GLY A 461 10.18 -9.21 -3.47
CA GLY A 461 11.29 -10.16 -3.50
C GLY A 461 11.10 -11.32 -4.49
N PRO A 462 9.93 -12.01 -4.49
CA PRO A 462 9.67 -13.08 -5.44
C PRO A 462 9.67 -12.61 -6.90
N THR A 463 9.09 -11.43 -7.18
CA THR A 463 9.17 -10.80 -8.50
C THR A 463 10.63 -10.59 -8.91
N ALA A 464 11.45 -10.07 -7.99
CA ALA A 464 12.85 -9.80 -8.29
C ALA A 464 13.66 -11.06 -8.60
N LEU A 465 13.39 -12.13 -7.84
CA LEU A 465 14.00 -13.43 -8.06
C LEU A 465 13.62 -14.01 -9.44
N LEU A 466 12.34 -13.98 -9.80
CA LEU A 466 11.87 -14.48 -11.11
C LEU A 466 12.50 -13.68 -12.27
N ALA A 467 12.51 -12.35 -12.17
CA ALA A 467 13.12 -11.48 -13.17
C ALA A 467 14.64 -11.72 -13.31
N THR A 468 15.32 -11.97 -12.19
CA THR A 468 16.76 -12.32 -12.17
C THR A 468 17.01 -13.64 -12.88
N THR A 469 16.18 -14.66 -12.61
CA THR A 469 16.28 -15.97 -13.26
C THR A 469 16.11 -15.87 -14.78
N ILE A 470 15.06 -15.19 -15.25
CA ILE A 470 14.82 -14.98 -16.70
C ILE A 470 16.01 -14.25 -17.32
N SER A 471 16.45 -13.16 -16.71
CA SER A 471 17.58 -12.37 -17.23
C SER A 471 18.88 -13.19 -17.25
N GLY A 472 19.09 -14.04 -16.25
CA GLY A 472 20.25 -14.95 -16.16
C GLY A 472 20.24 -16.01 -17.26
N SER A 473 19.08 -16.58 -17.58
CA SER A 473 18.93 -17.52 -18.70
C SER A 473 19.27 -16.86 -20.03
N ILE A 474 18.83 -15.61 -20.25
CA ILE A 474 19.20 -14.83 -21.44
C ILE A 474 20.70 -14.54 -21.48
N ALA A 475 21.30 -14.13 -20.35
CA ALA A 475 22.74 -13.89 -20.29
C ALA A 475 23.56 -15.16 -20.61
N GLY A 476 23.10 -16.33 -20.15
CA GLY A 476 23.69 -17.63 -20.49
C GLY A 476 23.57 -17.95 -21.99
N ALA A 477 22.41 -17.74 -22.59
CA ALA A 477 22.20 -17.94 -24.04
C ALA A 477 23.10 -17.02 -24.88
N ILE A 478 23.22 -15.75 -24.48
CA ILE A 478 24.09 -14.78 -25.16
C ILE A 478 25.56 -15.18 -25.04
N SER A 479 26.00 -15.64 -23.85
CA SER A 479 27.37 -16.14 -23.65
C SER A 479 27.69 -17.32 -24.59
N ARG A 480 26.71 -18.19 -24.85
CA ARG A 480 26.84 -19.29 -25.81
C ARG A 480 26.91 -18.80 -27.25
N MET A 481 26.07 -17.85 -27.63
CA MET A 481 26.05 -17.26 -28.99
C MET A 481 27.27 -16.39 -29.27
N ARG A 482 27.84 -15.77 -28.24
CA ARG A 482 28.95 -14.82 -28.30
C ARG A 482 29.97 -15.14 -27.19
N PRO A 483 30.74 -16.23 -27.33
CA PRO A 483 31.71 -16.64 -26.29
C PRO A 483 32.81 -15.60 -26.04
N ASN A 484 33.13 -14.82 -27.07
CA ASN A 484 34.16 -13.78 -27.02
C ASN A 484 33.63 -12.43 -26.55
N ALA A 485 32.32 -12.28 -26.29
CA ALA A 485 31.82 -11.06 -25.69
C ALA A 485 32.40 -10.92 -24.28
N GLU A 486 32.86 -9.73 -23.93
CA GLU A 486 33.47 -9.40 -22.65
C GLU A 486 32.54 -8.55 -21.79
N HIS A 487 31.74 -7.68 -22.43
CA HIS A 487 30.94 -6.68 -21.74
C HIS A 487 29.51 -6.64 -22.27
N PHE A 488 28.60 -7.25 -21.54
CA PHE A 488 27.18 -7.11 -21.79
C PHE A 488 26.38 -7.28 -20.51
N ARG A 489 25.17 -6.73 -20.50
CA ARG A 489 24.25 -6.87 -19.38
C ARG A 489 22.80 -6.95 -19.84
N VAL A 490 22.01 -7.67 -19.06
CA VAL A 490 20.59 -7.96 -19.28
C VAL A 490 19.85 -7.55 -18.02
N THR A 491 18.64 -7.00 -18.19
CA THR A 491 17.69 -6.81 -17.09
C THR A 491 16.27 -6.91 -17.63
N LEU A 492 15.32 -7.23 -16.75
CA LEU A 492 13.89 -7.23 -17.07
C LEU A 492 13.22 -6.02 -16.42
N HIS A 493 12.31 -5.38 -17.15
CA HIS A 493 11.42 -4.34 -16.63
C HIS A 493 9.99 -4.85 -16.63
N ARG A 494 9.23 -4.59 -15.58
CA ARG A 494 7.78 -4.84 -15.54
C ARG A 494 7.01 -3.55 -15.78
N THR A 495 5.83 -3.66 -16.38
CA THR A 495 4.92 -2.53 -16.54
C THR A 495 4.14 -2.28 -15.26
N LEU A 496 4.02 -1.02 -14.86
CA LEU A 496 3.20 -0.56 -13.74
C LEU A 496 2.46 0.72 -14.13
N SER A 497 1.29 0.94 -13.53
CA SER A 497 0.63 2.25 -13.56
C SER A 497 0.59 2.80 -12.14
N LEU A 498 1.25 3.95 -11.92
CA LEU A 498 1.25 4.63 -10.62
C LEU A 498 0.68 6.04 -10.81
N ASN A 499 -0.42 6.34 -10.14
CA ASN A 499 -1.08 7.65 -10.15
C ASN A 499 -1.48 8.17 -11.55
N GLY A 500 -1.63 7.28 -12.53
CA GLY A 500 -1.95 7.63 -13.92
C GLY A 500 -0.73 7.72 -14.83
N ASP A 501 0.48 7.56 -14.30
CA ASP A 501 1.70 7.45 -15.09
C ASP A 501 1.99 5.98 -15.45
N ASP A 502 2.26 5.74 -16.73
CA ASP A 502 2.76 4.46 -17.23
C ASP A 502 4.27 4.38 -16.96
N LEU A 503 4.67 3.38 -16.20
CA LEU A 503 6.05 3.19 -15.78
C LEU A 503 6.56 1.80 -16.15
N LEU A 504 7.86 1.73 -16.45
CA LEU A 504 8.63 0.51 -16.53
C LEU A 504 9.53 0.44 -15.29
N GLN A 505 9.26 -0.51 -14.41
CA GLN A 505 10.08 -0.76 -13.22
C GLN A 505 11.10 -1.85 -13.50
N GLN A 506 12.37 -1.56 -13.32
CA GLN A 506 13.45 -2.54 -13.36
C GLN A 506 13.22 -3.59 -12.28
N ALA A 507 12.92 -4.82 -12.70
CA ALA A 507 12.51 -5.90 -11.82
C ALA A 507 13.68 -6.72 -11.28
N CYS A 508 14.90 -6.55 -11.77
CA CYS A 508 16.10 -7.19 -11.23
C CYS A 508 17.33 -6.32 -11.43
N ASP A 509 18.42 -6.63 -10.74
CA ASP A 509 19.71 -6.05 -11.06
C ASP A 509 20.21 -6.54 -12.41
N TYR A 510 21.12 -5.79 -13.01
CA TYR A 510 21.77 -6.22 -14.23
C TYR A 510 22.56 -7.52 -14.02
N VAL A 511 22.37 -8.49 -14.92
CA VAL A 511 23.13 -9.74 -14.98
C VAL A 511 23.87 -9.84 -16.31
N GLY A 512 25.03 -10.49 -16.35
CA GLY A 512 25.84 -10.57 -17.57
C GLY A 512 27.33 -10.70 -17.30
N LYS A 513 28.15 -10.29 -18.27
CA LYS A 513 29.62 -10.37 -18.22
C LYS A 513 30.24 -8.98 -18.21
N GLY A 514 31.34 -8.81 -17.47
CA GLY A 514 32.05 -7.52 -17.38
C GLY A 514 31.27 -6.43 -16.64
N LEU A 515 30.43 -6.81 -15.66
CA LEU A 515 29.73 -5.87 -14.78
C LEU A 515 30.76 -5.17 -13.88
N LEU A 516 30.89 -3.85 -14.03
CA LEU A 516 31.69 -2.99 -13.17
C LEU A 516 30.82 -2.54 -12.00
N ASP A 517 31.30 -2.71 -10.76
CA ASP A 517 30.65 -2.36 -9.48
C ASP A 517 29.12 -2.53 -9.48
N ALA A 518 28.63 -3.67 -9.01
CA ALA A 518 27.21 -3.98 -8.92
C ALA A 518 26.47 -3.03 -7.96
N SER A 519 26.06 -1.86 -8.45
CA SER A 519 25.09 -1.03 -7.75
C SER A 519 23.72 -1.68 -7.87
N ALA A 520 23.02 -1.89 -6.75
CA ALA A 520 21.64 -2.36 -6.75
C ALA A 520 20.74 -1.35 -7.49
N THR A 521 20.30 -1.68 -8.70
CA THR A 521 19.44 -0.88 -9.57
C THR A 521 17.98 -1.38 -9.60
N ALA A 522 17.72 -2.58 -9.06
CA ALA A 522 16.38 -3.12 -8.93
C ALA A 522 15.41 -2.15 -8.22
N GLY A 523 14.16 -2.16 -8.68
CA GLY A 523 13.06 -1.32 -8.17
C GLY A 523 12.98 0.07 -8.82
N ARG A 524 13.99 0.48 -9.60
CA ARG A 524 13.98 1.76 -10.31
C ARG A 524 12.85 1.84 -11.35
N THR A 525 12.15 2.96 -11.39
CA THR A 525 11.09 3.24 -12.37
C THR A 525 11.53 4.27 -13.41
N ILE A 526 11.05 4.07 -14.64
CA ILE A 526 11.27 4.93 -15.81
C ILE A 526 9.92 5.15 -16.48
N VAL A 527 9.67 6.33 -17.05
CA VAL A 527 8.45 6.56 -17.83
C VAL A 527 8.41 5.59 -19.02
N ALA A 528 7.27 4.93 -19.24
CA ALA A 528 7.15 3.85 -20.23
C ALA A 528 7.35 4.31 -21.69
N SER A 529 7.38 5.63 -21.95
CA SER A 529 7.65 6.20 -23.26
C SER A 529 9.13 6.47 -23.55
N ALA A 530 10.01 6.30 -22.56
CA ALA A 530 11.39 6.76 -22.67
C ALA A 530 12.39 5.63 -22.96
N LEU A 531 13.53 6.00 -23.57
CA LEU A 531 14.65 5.12 -23.91
C LEU A 531 14.28 3.99 -24.89
N THR A 532 15.24 3.08 -25.13
CA THR A 532 15.04 1.87 -25.93
C THR A 532 13.89 1.00 -25.44
N ILE A 533 13.73 0.87 -24.11
CA ILE A 533 12.62 0.10 -23.52
C ILE A 533 11.26 0.75 -23.82
N GLY A 534 11.20 2.08 -23.87
CA GLY A 534 9.99 2.80 -24.22
C GLY A 534 9.66 2.73 -25.71
N ALA A 535 10.67 2.70 -26.58
CA ALA A 535 10.47 2.41 -27.99
C ALA A 535 9.86 1.01 -28.20
N ALA A 536 10.37 -0.01 -27.51
CA ALA A 536 9.76 -1.35 -27.51
C ALA A 536 8.33 -1.35 -26.97
N TYR A 537 8.09 -0.65 -25.85
CA TYR A 537 6.77 -0.53 -25.24
C TYR A 537 5.74 0.13 -26.17
N GLN A 538 6.10 1.24 -26.82
CA GLN A 538 5.19 2.00 -27.69
C GLN A 538 4.94 1.33 -29.04
N THR A 539 5.95 0.69 -29.62
CA THR A 539 5.82 -0.03 -30.90
C THR A 539 5.22 -1.42 -30.72
N ARG A 540 5.27 -1.99 -29.51
CA ARG A 540 4.92 -3.40 -29.21
C ARG A 540 5.72 -4.38 -30.07
N LYS A 541 6.93 -3.99 -30.46
CA LYS A 541 7.84 -4.77 -31.30
C LYS A 541 9.20 -4.85 -30.65
N ILE A 542 9.97 -5.83 -31.09
CA ILE A 542 11.38 -5.92 -30.77
C ILE A 542 12.11 -4.77 -31.46
N VAL A 543 12.94 -4.05 -30.71
CA VAL A 543 13.77 -2.97 -31.24
C VAL A 543 15.24 -3.23 -30.93
N ARG A 544 16.12 -2.88 -31.88
CA ARG A 544 17.57 -3.02 -31.70
C ARG A 544 18.33 -1.91 -32.41
N THR A 545 19.61 -1.84 -32.10
CA THR A 545 20.58 -1.02 -32.83
C THR A 545 20.80 -1.59 -34.26
N PRO A 546 20.67 -0.77 -35.33
CA PRO A 546 20.99 -1.19 -36.70
C PRO A 546 22.45 -1.63 -36.84
N ARG A 547 22.71 -2.58 -37.74
CA ARG A 547 24.07 -3.06 -37.96
C ARG A 547 24.97 -1.95 -38.51
N GLY A 548 26.16 -1.79 -37.92
CA GLY A 548 27.17 -0.84 -38.40
C GLY A 548 26.90 0.62 -38.06
N ILE A 549 25.90 0.92 -37.23
CA ILE A 549 25.67 2.29 -36.77
C ILE A 549 26.80 2.75 -35.83
N ALA A 550 27.24 4.00 -36.00
CA ALA A 550 28.28 4.58 -35.15
C ALA A 550 27.76 4.78 -33.72
N ARG A 551 28.62 4.54 -32.71
CA ARG A 551 28.31 4.73 -31.27
C ARG A 551 27.75 6.12 -30.96
N GLN A 552 28.27 7.15 -31.61
CA GLN A 552 27.81 8.54 -31.45
C GLN A 552 26.34 8.71 -31.86
N ASN A 553 25.90 8.03 -32.93
CA ASN A 553 24.51 8.10 -33.38
C ASN A 553 23.57 7.37 -32.41
N ILE A 554 24.05 6.32 -31.72
CA ILE A 554 23.30 5.67 -30.64
C ILE A 554 23.06 6.66 -29.50
N GLN A 555 24.11 7.38 -29.08
CA GLN A 555 23.99 8.39 -28.01
C GLN A 555 22.99 9.49 -28.38
N ILE A 556 23.12 10.07 -29.58
CA ILE A 556 22.19 11.10 -30.09
C ILE A 556 20.75 10.57 -30.12
N GLY A 557 20.56 9.33 -30.57
CA GLY A 557 19.23 8.72 -30.58
C GLY A 557 18.65 8.48 -29.18
N MET A 558 19.48 8.11 -28.21
CA MET A 558 19.00 7.99 -26.83
C MET A 558 18.62 9.34 -26.21
N GLU A 559 19.35 10.42 -26.54
CA GLU A 559 18.99 11.77 -26.14
C GLU A 559 17.62 12.20 -26.70
N GLN A 560 17.30 11.84 -27.96
CA GLN A 560 15.98 12.04 -28.56
C GLN A 560 14.88 11.26 -27.82
N LEU A 561 15.21 10.09 -27.26
CA LEU A 561 14.31 9.26 -26.44
C LEU A 561 14.30 9.67 -24.95
N GLN A 562 14.59 10.95 -24.68
CA GLN A 562 14.49 11.57 -23.35
C GLN A 562 15.46 11.02 -22.29
N LEU A 563 16.63 10.53 -22.69
CA LEU A 563 17.65 9.99 -21.77
C LEU A 563 17.96 10.91 -20.57
N GLY A 564 18.04 12.23 -20.81
CA GLY A 564 18.41 13.22 -19.80
C GLY A 564 17.34 13.54 -18.74
N SER A 565 16.05 13.22 -18.98
CA SER A 565 14.94 13.58 -18.07
C SER A 565 14.53 12.44 -17.13
N VAL A 566 14.92 11.20 -17.45
CA VAL A 566 14.46 10.00 -16.72
C VAL A 566 15.57 9.03 -16.33
N ALA A 567 16.76 9.13 -16.94
CA ALA A 567 17.85 8.19 -16.72
C ALA A 567 19.24 8.82 -16.56
N ARG A 568 20.23 7.97 -16.29
CA ARG A 568 21.65 8.32 -16.35
C ARG A 568 22.04 8.47 -17.81
N LYS A 569 23.03 9.32 -18.13
CA LYS A 569 23.66 9.29 -19.46
C LYS A 569 24.15 7.87 -19.76
N MET A 570 23.81 7.37 -20.94
CA MET A 570 24.36 6.14 -21.47
C MET A 570 25.88 6.27 -21.54
N ARG A 571 26.60 5.20 -21.18
CA ARG A 571 28.06 5.23 -21.29
C ARG A 571 28.46 5.38 -22.75
N GLU A 572 29.52 6.14 -22.98
CA GLU A 572 29.92 6.50 -24.34
C GLU A 572 30.47 5.31 -25.15
N ASP A 573 30.86 4.25 -24.45
CA ASP A 573 31.37 3.01 -25.02
C ASP A 573 30.30 1.96 -25.33
N VAL A 574 29.00 2.24 -25.09
CA VAL A 574 27.91 1.36 -25.52
C VAL A 574 27.84 1.34 -27.04
N SER A 575 27.89 0.14 -27.62
CA SER A 575 27.91 -0.11 -29.07
C SER A 575 26.64 -0.78 -29.58
N PHE A 576 25.86 -1.40 -28.69
CA PHE A 576 24.64 -2.10 -29.06
C PHE A 576 23.63 -2.04 -27.91
N VAL A 577 22.39 -1.72 -28.25
CA VAL A 577 21.23 -1.81 -27.36
C VAL A 577 20.08 -2.57 -28.02
N PHE A 578 19.28 -3.21 -27.18
CA PHE A 578 18.16 -4.04 -27.58
C PHE A 578 17.06 -4.03 -26.53
N ALA A 579 15.81 -4.04 -26.97
CA ALA A 579 14.66 -4.26 -26.08
C ALA A 579 13.59 -5.16 -26.73
N MET A 580 13.04 -6.07 -25.93
CA MET A 580 12.03 -7.05 -26.33
C MET A 580 10.83 -6.97 -25.39
N PRO A 581 9.64 -6.56 -25.87
CA PRO A 581 8.44 -6.53 -25.05
C PRO A 581 7.83 -7.94 -24.92
N VAL A 582 7.22 -8.22 -23.77
CA VAL A 582 6.34 -9.38 -23.55
C VAL A 582 4.90 -8.92 -23.73
N ILE A 583 4.20 -9.51 -24.69
CA ILE A 583 2.90 -9.04 -25.18
C ILE A 583 1.76 -9.92 -24.66
N GLN A 584 0.74 -9.31 -24.07
CA GLN A 584 -0.53 -9.92 -23.72
C GLN A 584 -1.50 -9.87 -24.91
N PRO A 585 -2.59 -10.66 -24.91
CA PRO A 585 -3.65 -10.55 -25.91
C PRO A 585 -4.26 -9.14 -25.97
N ASP A 586 -4.42 -8.59 -27.19
CA ASP A 586 -4.93 -7.23 -27.38
C ASP A 586 -6.36 -7.04 -26.79
N ASN A 587 -7.17 -8.09 -26.79
CA ASN A 587 -8.53 -8.09 -26.26
C ASN A 587 -8.64 -8.38 -24.77
N LYS A 588 -7.53 -8.76 -24.10
CA LYS A 588 -7.52 -9.17 -22.69
C LYS A 588 -6.14 -8.92 -22.09
N HIS A 589 -5.93 -7.71 -21.56
CA HIS A 589 -4.64 -7.29 -21.01
C HIS A 589 -4.82 -6.33 -19.83
N PHE A 590 -3.82 -6.23 -18.96
CA PHE A 590 -3.83 -5.22 -17.90
C PHE A 590 -3.60 -3.81 -18.44
N ALA A 591 -4.41 -2.84 -17.97
CA ALA A 591 -4.19 -1.43 -18.26
C ALA A 591 -2.76 -1.03 -17.87
N PRO A 592 -2.10 -0.13 -18.63
CA PRO A 592 -2.62 0.68 -19.74
C PRO A 592 -2.24 0.17 -21.15
N SER A 593 -1.47 -0.92 -21.22
CA SER A 593 -0.88 -1.42 -22.46
C SER A 593 -0.77 -2.94 -22.42
N PRO A 594 -0.90 -3.65 -23.55
CA PRO A 594 -0.69 -5.09 -23.62
C PRO A 594 0.74 -5.51 -23.32
N VAL A 595 1.68 -4.58 -23.19
CA VAL A 595 3.06 -4.89 -22.79
C VAL A 595 3.13 -5.15 -21.29
N ALA A 596 3.33 -6.40 -20.88
CA ALA A 596 3.46 -6.78 -19.47
C ALA A 596 4.85 -6.54 -18.89
N ALA A 597 5.89 -6.72 -19.73
CA ALA A 597 7.28 -6.56 -19.37
C ALA A 597 8.13 -6.19 -20.59
N VAL A 598 9.34 -5.67 -20.37
CA VAL A 598 10.32 -5.39 -21.41
C VAL A 598 11.69 -5.88 -20.96
N LEU A 599 12.24 -6.86 -21.67
CA LEU A 599 13.62 -7.30 -21.53
C LEU A 599 14.53 -6.26 -22.17
N TYR A 600 15.55 -5.81 -21.46
CA TYR A 600 16.55 -4.86 -21.94
C TYR A 600 17.94 -5.48 -21.95
N PHE A 601 18.72 -5.13 -22.97
CA PHE A 601 20.10 -5.57 -23.14
C PHE A 601 20.95 -4.45 -23.72
N ASP A 602 22.18 -4.32 -23.24
CA ASP A 602 23.23 -3.52 -23.87
C ASP A 602 24.60 -4.20 -23.81
N SER A 603 25.45 -3.85 -24.78
CA SER A 603 26.86 -4.29 -24.86
C SER A 603 27.79 -3.13 -25.18
N ARG A 604 29.02 -3.23 -24.67
CA ARG A 604 30.13 -2.30 -24.94
C ARG A 604 31.15 -2.87 -25.93
N ASP A 605 31.03 -4.14 -26.29
CA ASP A 605 32.01 -4.80 -27.16
C ASP A 605 31.92 -4.23 -28.57
N ALA A 606 33.08 -3.97 -29.19
CA ALA A 606 33.11 -3.56 -30.58
C ALA A 606 32.45 -4.65 -31.45
N ASP A 607 31.65 -4.23 -32.43
CA ASP A 607 30.97 -5.11 -33.39
C ASP A 607 29.96 -6.12 -32.80
N PHE A 608 29.55 -5.95 -31.54
CA PHE A 608 28.49 -6.76 -30.96
C PHE A 608 27.17 -6.53 -31.71
N TRP A 609 26.57 -7.60 -32.22
CA TRP A 609 25.28 -7.54 -32.90
C TRP A 609 24.59 -8.90 -32.88
N LEU A 610 23.26 -8.91 -32.82
CA LEU A 610 22.42 -10.13 -32.80
C LEU A 610 21.57 -10.22 -34.07
N LYS A 611 21.63 -11.37 -34.75
CA LYS A 611 20.83 -11.72 -35.93
C LYS A 611 19.38 -12.01 -35.55
N ASP A 612 18.47 -11.89 -36.52
CA ASP A 612 17.04 -12.19 -36.32
C ASP A 612 16.80 -13.61 -35.79
N THR A 613 17.58 -14.61 -36.26
CA THR A 613 17.49 -15.99 -35.77
C THR A 613 17.90 -16.14 -34.30
N GLU A 614 18.87 -15.34 -33.84
CA GLU A 614 19.34 -15.35 -32.45
C GLU A 614 18.32 -14.63 -31.56
N LEU A 615 17.74 -13.52 -32.05
CA LEU A 615 16.65 -12.84 -31.36
C LEU A 615 15.41 -13.73 -31.24
N ALA A 616 15.09 -14.52 -32.25
CA ALA A 616 14.00 -15.50 -32.21
C ALA A 616 14.26 -16.57 -31.14
N GLU A 617 15.50 -17.04 -30.99
CA GLU A 617 15.87 -17.96 -29.91
C GLU A 617 15.69 -17.32 -28.53
N LEU A 618 16.15 -16.08 -28.34
CA LEU A 618 15.94 -15.35 -27.08
C LEU A 618 14.44 -15.12 -26.79
N ALA A 619 13.63 -14.83 -27.81
CA ALA A 619 12.19 -14.65 -27.66
C ALA A 619 11.52 -15.95 -27.17
N LEU A 620 11.92 -17.10 -27.72
CA LEU A 620 11.43 -18.40 -27.28
C LEU A 620 11.80 -18.72 -25.83
N ILE A 621 12.99 -18.33 -25.36
CA ILE A 621 13.40 -18.48 -23.96
C ILE A 621 12.49 -17.67 -23.04
N VAL A 622 12.27 -16.38 -23.35
CA VAL A 622 11.40 -15.50 -22.56
C VAL A 622 9.96 -16.02 -22.59
N GLU A 623 9.44 -16.38 -23.75
CA GLU A 623 8.08 -16.89 -23.92
C GLU A 623 7.87 -18.18 -23.11
N SER A 624 8.82 -19.12 -23.17
CA SER A 624 8.73 -20.37 -22.40
C SER A 624 8.76 -20.12 -20.90
N ALA A 625 9.62 -19.20 -20.43
CA ALA A 625 9.69 -18.85 -19.03
C ALA A 625 8.41 -18.18 -18.53
N VAL A 626 7.87 -17.22 -19.29
CA VAL A 626 6.62 -16.55 -18.95
C VAL A 626 5.46 -17.53 -18.93
N ARG A 627 5.33 -18.40 -19.95
CA ARG A 627 4.28 -19.44 -19.97
C ARG A 627 4.40 -20.42 -18.79
N ALA A 628 5.62 -20.81 -18.41
CA ALA A 628 5.82 -21.69 -17.26
C ALA A 628 5.39 -21.03 -15.94
N ILE A 629 5.63 -19.72 -15.81
CA ILE A 629 5.25 -18.93 -14.63
C ILE A 629 3.73 -18.67 -14.60
N ASP A 630 3.14 -18.40 -15.76
CA ASP A 630 1.71 -18.12 -15.93
C ASP A 630 0.84 -19.38 -15.76
N ALA A 631 1.32 -20.53 -16.24
CA ALA A 631 0.64 -21.82 -16.10
C ALA A 631 0.73 -22.42 -14.69
N ALA A 632 1.61 -21.92 -13.83
CA ALA A 632 1.68 -22.36 -12.45
C ALA A 632 0.42 -21.88 -11.72
N ASP A 633 -0.46 -22.81 -11.36
CA ASP A 633 -1.58 -22.48 -10.52
C ASP A 633 -1.06 -21.88 -9.19
N GLY A 634 -1.85 -20.99 -8.57
CA GLY A 634 -1.44 -20.38 -7.30
C GLY A 634 -1.16 -21.41 -6.20
N SER A 635 -1.61 -22.66 -6.37
CA SER A 635 -1.35 -23.77 -5.45
C SER A 635 0.08 -24.32 -5.58
N ALA A 636 0.66 -24.38 -6.78
CA ALA A 636 2.02 -24.86 -7.04
C ALA A 636 3.11 -23.92 -6.49
N LEU A 637 2.82 -22.61 -6.42
CA LEU A 637 3.74 -21.59 -5.89
C LEU A 637 3.59 -21.37 -4.38
N GLY A 638 2.70 -22.12 -3.71
CA GLY A 638 2.51 -22.11 -2.27
C GLY A 638 2.10 -20.73 -1.73
N ARG A 639 3.04 -20.04 -1.07
CA ARG A 639 2.83 -18.71 -0.47
C ARG A 639 3.20 -17.57 -1.41
N VAL A 640 3.43 -17.84 -2.70
CA VAL A 640 3.75 -16.79 -3.67
C VAL A 640 2.59 -16.69 -4.64
N ARG A 641 2.02 -15.50 -4.79
CA ARG A 641 0.88 -15.24 -5.69
C ARG A 641 1.18 -14.06 -6.59
N ASN A 642 0.65 -14.09 -7.80
CA ASN A 642 0.73 -12.98 -8.75
C ASN A 642 -0.40 -11.99 -8.48
N PHE A 643 -0.07 -10.81 -7.96
CA PHE A 643 -1.08 -9.80 -7.63
C PHE A 643 -1.25 -8.81 -8.79
N ALA A 644 -2.46 -8.69 -9.33
CA ALA A 644 -2.74 -7.67 -10.33
C ALA A 644 -2.65 -6.26 -9.73
N PRO A 645 -1.73 -5.38 -10.19
CA PRO A 645 -1.63 -4.00 -9.72
C PRO A 645 -2.72 -3.09 -10.34
N GLY A 646 -3.46 -3.56 -11.34
CA GLY A 646 -4.43 -2.79 -12.10
C GLY A 646 -5.57 -3.63 -12.67
N ARG A 647 -6.44 -2.97 -13.44
CA ARG A 647 -7.63 -3.57 -14.05
C ARG A 647 -7.31 -4.30 -15.36
N VAL A 648 -8.01 -5.40 -15.61
CA VAL A 648 -8.06 -6.03 -16.93
C VAL A 648 -8.89 -5.17 -17.87
N CYS A 649 -8.26 -4.67 -18.93
CA CYS A 649 -8.86 -3.94 -20.02
C CYS A 649 -9.34 -4.90 -21.10
N ASN A 650 -10.63 -4.76 -21.43
CA ASN A 650 -11.25 -5.36 -22.63
C ASN A 650 -11.45 -4.33 -23.75
N ALA A 651 -10.97 -3.09 -23.55
CA ALA A 651 -11.11 -2.01 -24.51
C ALA A 651 -10.09 -2.13 -25.64
N VAL A 652 -10.43 -1.58 -26.82
CA VAL A 652 -9.54 -1.56 -27.99
C VAL A 652 -8.26 -0.82 -27.62
N VAL A 653 -7.13 -1.52 -27.76
CA VAL A 653 -5.82 -0.94 -27.49
C VAL A 653 -5.57 0.22 -28.46
N SER A 654 -4.98 1.30 -27.98
CA SER A 654 -4.47 2.37 -28.85
C SER A 654 -3.56 1.77 -29.94
N ALA A 655 -3.50 2.40 -31.11
CA ALA A 655 -2.59 1.94 -32.16
C ALA A 655 -1.14 2.01 -31.67
N ALA A 656 -0.38 0.94 -31.90
CA ALA A 656 1.06 0.95 -31.66
C ALA A 656 1.74 1.97 -32.58
N LYS A 657 2.82 2.59 -32.11
CA LYS A 657 3.62 3.48 -32.97
C LYS A 657 4.28 2.69 -34.10
N SER A 658 4.35 3.30 -35.28
CA SER A 658 4.99 2.72 -36.47
C SER A 658 6.52 2.90 -36.50
N ASP A 659 7.06 3.78 -35.67
CA ASP A 659 8.48 4.09 -35.59
C ASP A 659 8.98 4.12 -34.13
N THR A 660 10.30 4.09 -33.96
CA THR A 660 10.99 4.08 -32.67
C THR A 660 11.22 5.48 -32.10
N GLY A 661 10.86 6.54 -32.82
CA GLY A 661 11.18 7.93 -32.48
C GLY A 661 12.64 8.34 -32.75
N THR A 662 13.47 7.46 -33.32
CA THR A 662 14.88 7.76 -33.64
C THR A 662 15.45 6.83 -34.72
N ASN A 663 16.40 7.33 -35.51
CA ASN A 663 17.12 6.49 -36.49
C ASN A 663 18.21 5.61 -35.84
N ALA A 664 18.44 5.74 -34.53
CA ALA A 664 19.39 4.90 -33.80
C ALA A 664 18.88 3.48 -33.53
N LEU A 665 17.58 3.24 -33.72
CA LEU A 665 16.92 1.97 -33.47
C LEU A 665 16.11 1.55 -34.68
N GLU A 666 16.18 0.27 -35.04
CA GLU A 666 15.30 -0.36 -36.01
C GLU A 666 14.26 -1.26 -35.31
N ILE A 667 13.07 -1.35 -35.91
CA ILE A 667 12.06 -2.34 -35.56
C ILE A 667 12.42 -3.66 -36.24
N VAL A 668 12.52 -4.74 -35.48
CA VAL A 668 12.77 -6.08 -36.03
C VAL A 668 11.45 -6.67 -36.50
N SER A 669 11.22 -6.67 -37.81
CA SER A 669 9.95 -7.08 -38.42
C SER A 669 9.75 -8.60 -38.51
N ASN A 670 10.85 -9.36 -38.66
CA ASN A 670 10.80 -10.81 -38.91
C ASN A 670 10.71 -11.66 -37.64
N VAL A 671 10.83 -11.05 -36.46
CA VAL A 671 10.82 -11.76 -35.17
C VAL A 671 9.62 -11.30 -34.37
N LYS A 672 8.76 -12.24 -33.98
CA LYS A 672 7.63 -11.94 -33.11
C LYS A 672 8.13 -11.75 -31.68
N PRO A 673 7.66 -10.73 -30.97
CA PRO A 673 7.88 -10.63 -29.53
C PRO A 673 7.27 -11.84 -28.80
N PRO A 674 7.82 -12.23 -27.64
CA PRO A 674 7.21 -13.25 -26.78
C PRO A 674 5.80 -12.82 -26.35
N SER A 675 4.88 -13.78 -26.29
CA SER A 675 3.49 -13.51 -25.93
C SER A 675 2.93 -14.46 -24.87
N THR A 676 2.00 -13.96 -24.05
CA THR A 676 1.21 -14.76 -23.12
C THR A 676 -0.09 -15.25 -23.77
N THR A 677 -0.71 -16.27 -23.18
CA THR A 677 -2.00 -16.80 -23.66
C THR A 677 -3.19 -16.05 -23.08
N ASP A 678 -3.05 -15.51 -21.87
CA ASP A 678 -4.05 -14.73 -21.15
C ASP A 678 -3.42 -13.44 -20.58
N GLU A 679 -4.20 -12.68 -19.81
CA GLU A 679 -3.73 -11.53 -19.04
C GLU A 679 -2.60 -11.93 -18.08
N PHE A 680 -1.51 -11.18 -18.13
CA PHE A 680 -0.30 -11.49 -17.38
C PHE A 680 0.30 -10.22 -16.79
N VAL A 681 0.67 -10.30 -15.52
CA VAL A 681 1.54 -9.31 -14.88
C VAL A 681 2.72 -9.99 -14.23
N LEU A 682 3.81 -9.26 -14.08
CA LEU A 682 4.98 -9.73 -13.32
C LEU A 682 4.99 -9.06 -11.93
N ASN A 683 4.12 -9.52 -11.03
CA ASN A 683 3.98 -8.96 -9.68
C ASN A 683 3.71 -10.04 -8.62
N TYR A 684 4.61 -11.01 -8.57
CA TYR A 684 4.62 -12.07 -7.57
C TYR A 684 5.11 -11.53 -6.22
N ASP A 685 4.29 -11.69 -5.19
CA ASP A 685 4.63 -11.34 -3.81
C ASP A 685 4.28 -12.47 -2.85
N HIS A 686 4.81 -12.40 -1.63
CA HIS A 686 4.47 -13.31 -0.56
C HIS A 686 3.03 -13.08 -0.09
N SER A 687 2.33 -14.18 0.16
CA SER A 687 1.00 -14.24 0.72
C SER A 687 0.97 -15.29 1.82
N ASP A 688 0.56 -14.88 3.02
CA ASP A 688 0.26 -15.82 4.10
C ASP A 688 -1.07 -16.55 3.91
N LEU A 689 -1.77 -16.32 2.79
CA LEU A 689 -2.92 -17.08 2.34
C LEU A 689 -2.48 -18.42 1.76
N ALA A 690 -1.92 -19.30 2.60
CA ALA A 690 -1.95 -20.72 2.30
C ALA A 690 -3.40 -21.19 2.48
N PRO A 691 -4.04 -21.84 1.50
CA PRO A 691 -5.32 -22.47 1.74
C PRO A 691 -5.13 -23.45 2.91
N VAL A 692 -5.87 -23.26 4.00
CA VAL A 692 -5.96 -24.35 4.97
C VAL A 692 -6.68 -25.45 4.24
N SER A 693 -5.92 -26.50 3.92
CA SER A 693 -6.47 -27.76 3.46
C SER A 693 -7.52 -28.18 4.49
N THR A 694 -8.79 -27.91 4.19
CA THR A 694 -9.94 -28.39 4.96
C THR A 694 -9.99 -29.92 4.95
N LYS A 695 -9.19 -30.58 4.09
CA LYS A 695 -8.98 -32.03 4.09
C LYS A 695 -8.13 -32.54 5.27
N SER A 696 -7.36 -31.69 5.95
CA SER A 696 -6.42 -32.14 7.00
C SER A 696 -7.04 -32.32 8.39
N THR A 697 -8.19 -31.70 8.70
CA THR A 697 -8.75 -31.71 10.07
C THR A 697 -10.07 -32.45 10.23
N THR A 698 -10.56 -33.07 9.16
CA THR A 698 -11.73 -33.95 9.20
C THR A 698 -11.50 -35.15 8.28
N GLN A 699 -10.48 -35.95 8.60
CA GLN A 699 -10.47 -37.32 8.13
C GLN A 699 -11.59 -38.04 8.88
N SER A 700 -12.64 -38.36 8.13
CA SER A 700 -13.87 -39.00 8.57
C SER A 700 -13.60 -40.19 9.50
N ALA A 701 -14.08 -40.10 10.74
CA ALA A 701 -14.25 -41.23 11.66
C ALA A 701 -15.36 -42.21 11.19
N ARG A 702 -15.47 -42.47 9.88
CA ARG A 702 -16.49 -43.34 9.26
C ARG A 702 -15.97 -44.68 8.72
N ASN A 703 -14.67 -44.99 8.86
CA ASN A 703 -14.10 -46.24 8.33
C ASN A 703 -13.62 -47.24 9.42
N LEU A 704 -14.23 -47.23 10.62
CA LEU A 704 -13.90 -48.22 11.68
C LEU A 704 -15.10 -49.05 12.15
N VAL A 705 -16.18 -49.06 11.37
CA VAL A 705 -17.25 -50.05 11.52
C VAL A 705 -17.35 -50.72 10.16
N ASP A 706 -17.15 -52.04 10.13
CA ASP A 706 -17.15 -52.94 8.95
C ASP A 706 -15.76 -53.34 8.41
N ALA A 707 -15.09 -54.20 9.16
CA ALA A 707 -14.37 -55.36 8.63
C ALA A 707 -14.36 -56.46 9.72
N PRO A 708 -14.48 -57.75 9.35
CA PRO A 708 -15.08 -58.83 10.16
C PRO A 708 -14.31 -59.24 11.42
#